data_AF-C0DAI9-F1
#
_entry.id   AF-C0DAI9-F1
#
_cell.length_a   1.000
_cell.length_b   1.000
_cell.length_c   1.000
_cell.angle_alpha   90.00
_cell.angle_beta   90.00
_cell.angle_gamma   90.00
#
_symmetry.space_group_name_H-M   'P 1'
#
loop_
_entity.id
_entity.type
_entity.pdbx_description
1 polymer ?
#
loop_
_entity_poly.entity_id
_entity_poly.type
_entity_poly.pdbx_seq_one_letter_code
_entity_poly.pdbx_strand_id
1 'polypeptide(L)'
;MEWLKNSEYWKLRFEQLEQAQNGQGAAAFAEIERQYKEAQKQIEGQIARWYQRFADNNGITLAQARQYLKGAALKEFQWDVQDYIKYGQDNALMGGWMKELENASAKYHISKLEALKIQTQQSLEVMFSKQMGTVTGAMGDIFESGYYHTAYELQKGFNIGWDIAGLDQSQIEKVLSKPWAVDGKNFSERIWTNKEKLISELHGELTQNIMLGADPQKAIDSLAKKMNTSKQNAGRLIMTEEAYFSSAAQRDCFNDLDVEQYEIVATLDSHTSDICRSLDGKHFPMKDFQAGVTAPPFHVYCRSTTVPYFDEDFGDIGERAARDEETGKTYYIPDDMHYEDWKQTFVDGGDKSGFDVVDDGSALHYSHHKEPEPALPPKKEYLTKKKLQAKIADADVQLEDLNVQFMAISGGWSYDEAIKDFGSLEGLTDGEDLTKLKDLHSQMEAIEAQKAEWQEKLNEKLKAEQKKALAKKQLELEAQKAAVQQQLDDFEIKTYSGIWYNKDVTTADWESLNIAGKKQYYEGKFITETDPDLMKKYQDLYKQLEELDTEGKSYHDIQQQLKKIEQEISKVQADLKKVENSGIIEAVDDAYSQARKDAAMWAKSTKEADALLRDRCGEVWRSSPPIQKNAIYDYTQSYHKFNEPLRGIEYGSEKFLGVGNVDLDQIGVSYSGWKPGAMRKEINAMTDIIEKSVYQEDFWLQRGCRFKGMDKFFNVPMDKLQHASQAELEALLLGTTPTEYGFCSCGVAKGKGFSGDIILNIYAPSGTQMMYVEPFSAFGNGSGKSWDGLKPQSSFGQESEIILQQGTTFRVTKVEKTPGTIYIDLEVIGQKPQR
;
A
#
# COMPACT_ATOMS: atom_id res chain seq x y z
N MET A 1 19.15 25.44 31.86
CA MET A 1 19.86 24.44 31.04
C MET A 1 20.56 25.25 29.97
N GLU A 2 21.89 25.26 30.03
CA GLU A 2 22.76 25.92 29.05
C GLU A 2 22.48 25.38 27.65
N TRP A 3 22.35 26.29 26.69
CA TRP A 3 22.13 25.97 25.28
C TRP A 3 23.44 25.45 24.69
N LEU A 4 23.54 24.12 24.54
CA LEU A 4 24.61 23.49 23.75
C LEU A 4 24.51 23.98 22.30
N LYS A 5 25.66 24.23 21.67
CA LYS A 5 25.78 24.51 20.23
C LYS A 5 24.91 23.53 19.43
N ASN A 6 24.19 24.03 18.43
CA ASN A 6 23.20 23.28 17.64
C ASN A 6 23.76 21.91 17.17
N SER A 7 25.03 21.87 16.72
CA SER A 7 25.72 20.64 16.30
C SER A 7 25.95 19.63 17.44
N GLU A 8 26.37 20.07 18.63
CA GLU A 8 26.63 19.20 19.79
C GLU A 8 25.33 18.62 20.36
N TYR A 9 24.25 19.41 20.31
CA TYR A 9 22.92 18.92 20.66
C TYR A 9 22.52 17.74 19.77
N TRP A 10 22.62 17.89 18.44
CA TRP A 10 22.25 16.81 17.51
C TRP A 10 23.13 15.59 17.67
N LYS A 11 24.46 15.77 17.78
CA LYS A 11 25.41 14.67 18.00
C LYS A 11 25.02 13.84 19.22
N LEU A 12 24.84 14.49 20.38
CA LEU A 12 24.49 13.79 21.62
C LEU A 12 23.15 13.03 21.52
N ARG A 13 22.14 13.61 20.87
CA ARG A 13 20.80 12.99 20.78
C ARG A 13 20.77 11.81 19.82
N PHE A 14 21.40 11.95 18.66
CA PHE A 14 21.44 10.89 17.68
C PHE A 14 22.41 9.78 18.07
N GLU A 15 23.47 10.06 18.84
CA GLU A 15 24.29 9.03 19.50
C GLU A 15 23.46 8.20 20.49
N GLN A 16 22.60 8.84 21.29
CA GLN A 16 21.71 8.15 22.23
C GLN A 16 20.67 7.29 21.50
N LEU A 17 20.11 7.82 20.40
CA LEU A 17 19.16 7.10 19.55
C LEU A 17 19.82 5.87 18.90
N GLU A 18 21.00 6.04 18.31
CA GLU A 18 21.78 4.97 17.71
C GLU A 18 22.14 3.90 18.74
N GLN A 19 22.54 4.29 19.96
CA GLN A 19 22.82 3.34 21.04
C GLN A 19 21.58 2.53 21.44
N ALA A 20 20.39 3.16 21.44
CA ALA A 20 19.13 2.48 21.74
C ALA A 20 18.75 1.47 20.64
N GLN A 21 18.89 1.85 19.37
CA GLN A 21 18.64 0.97 18.22
C GLN A 21 19.63 -0.21 18.20
N ASN A 22 20.90 0.04 18.47
CA ASN A 22 21.90 -1.02 18.58
C ASN A 22 21.58 -2.00 19.71
N GLY A 23 21.03 -1.49 20.82
CA GLY A 23 20.50 -2.30 21.92
C GLY A 23 19.35 -3.22 21.50
N GLN A 24 18.44 -2.75 20.64
CA GLN A 24 17.36 -3.57 20.07
C GLN A 24 17.93 -4.66 19.16
N GLY A 25 18.89 -4.34 18.29
CA GLY A 25 19.60 -5.32 17.47
C GLY A 25 20.31 -6.41 18.31
N ALA A 26 20.97 -6.00 19.39
CA ALA A 26 21.63 -6.91 20.32
C ALA A 26 20.63 -7.82 21.07
N ALA A 27 19.46 -7.29 21.45
CA ALA A 27 18.40 -8.07 22.07
C ALA A 27 17.81 -9.10 21.10
N ALA A 28 17.57 -8.71 19.85
CA ALA A 28 17.13 -9.63 18.79
C ALA A 28 18.15 -10.74 18.54
N PHE A 29 19.44 -10.40 18.52
CA PHE A 29 20.50 -11.39 18.41
C PHE A 29 20.52 -12.36 19.61
N ALA A 30 20.37 -11.88 20.84
CA ALA A 30 20.32 -12.73 22.03
C ALA A 30 19.14 -13.73 21.99
N GLU A 31 17.98 -13.29 21.50
CA GLU A 31 16.83 -14.17 21.29
C GLU A 31 17.10 -15.21 20.21
N ILE A 32 17.74 -14.84 19.10
CA ILE A 32 18.15 -15.79 18.06
C ILE A 32 19.19 -16.78 18.60
N GLU A 33 20.14 -16.34 19.43
CA GLU A 33 21.05 -17.27 20.11
C GLU A 33 20.31 -18.29 20.98
N ARG A 34 19.22 -17.89 21.64
CA ARG A 34 18.35 -18.79 22.42
C ARG A 34 17.67 -19.81 21.51
N GLN A 35 17.14 -19.37 20.36
CA GLN A 35 16.51 -20.24 19.36
C GLN A 35 17.50 -21.27 18.79
N TYR A 36 18.73 -20.85 18.47
CA TYR A 36 19.80 -21.76 18.04
C TYR A 36 20.18 -22.77 19.12
N LYS A 37 20.29 -22.35 20.39
CA LYS A 37 20.57 -23.26 21.52
C LYS A 37 19.47 -24.29 21.71
N GLU A 38 18.20 -23.89 21.59
CA GLU A 38 17.05 -24.78 21.67
C GLU A 38 17.09 -25.82 20.54
N ALA A 39 17.26 -25.38 19.30
CA ALA A 39 17.32 -26.25 18.13
C ALA A 39 18.53 -27.21 18.20
N GLN A 40 19.69 -26.72 18.60
CA GLN A 40 20.88 -27.55 18.79
C GLN A 40 20.61 -28.65 19.83
N LYS A 41 20.05 -28.33 21.00
CA LYS A 41 19.71 -29.31 22.03
C LYS A 41 18.70 -30.35 21.52
N GLN A 42 17.73 -29.93 20.70
CA GLN A 42 16.75 -30.84 20.08
C GLN A 42 17.43 -31.80 19.10
N ILE A 43 18.29 -31.29 18.21
CA ILE A 43 19.03 -32.08 17.22
C ILE A 43 19.97 -33.08 17.91
N GLU A 44 20.75 -32.63 18.89
CA GLU A 44 21.62 -33.50 19.70
C GLU A 44 20.83 -34.64 20.37
N GLY A 45 19.68 -34.31 20.97
CA GLY A 45 18.80 -35.29 21.57
C GLY A 45 18.19 -36.27 20.56
N GLN A 46 17.82 -35.81 19.36
CA GLN A 46 17.32 -36.67 18.29
C GLN A 46 18.38 -37.68 17.84
N ILE A 47 19.61 -37.22 17.63
CA ILE A 47 20.74 -38.06 17.22
C ILE A 47 21.09 -39.07 18.32
N ALA A 48 21.20 -38.62 19.58
CA ALA A 48 21.50 -39.50 20.70
C ALA A 48 20.44 -40.60 20.89
N ARG A 49 19.14 -40.25 20.84
CA ARG A 49 18.03 -41.21 20.90
C ARG A 49 18.05 -42.19 19.73
N TRP A 50 18.42 -41.73 18.54
CA TRP A 50 18.54 -42.58 17.36
C TRP A 50 19.63 -43.65 17.55
N TYR A 51 20.83 -43.26 17.99
CA TYR A 51 21.91 -44.21 18.27
C TYR A 51 21.55 -45.19 19.40
N GLN A 52 20.88 -44.72 20.45
CA GLN A 52 20.43 -45.58 21.55
C GLN A 52 19.38 -46.60 21.09
N ARG A 53 18.34 -46.16 20.38
CA ARG A 53 17.32 -47.07 19.81
C ARG A 53 17.92 -48.07 18.84
N PHE A 54 18.91 -47.66 18.06
CA PHE A 54 19.63 -48.58 17.16
C PHE A 54 20.35 -49.67 17.95
N ALA A 55 20.99 -49.34 19.07
CA ALA A 55 21.61 -50.32 19.95
C ALA A 55 20.56 -51.28 20.56
N ASP A 56 19.50 -50.72 21.15
CA ASP A 56 18.44 -51.48 21.84
C ASP A 56 17.71 -52.45 20.88
N ASN A 57 17.28 -51.97 19.71
CA ASN A 57 16.51 -52.76 18.74
C ASN A 57 17.32 -53.90 18.11
N ASN A 58 18.65 -53.81 18.10
CA ASN A 58 19.51 -54.87 17.57
C ASN A 58 20.10 -55.74 18.68
N GLY A 59 19.73 -55.50 19.96
CA GLY A 59 20.27 -56.25 21.10
C GLY A 59 21.79 -56.13 21.24
N ILE A 60 22.36 -55.06 20.72
CA ILE A 60 23.80 -54.80 20.70
C ILE A 60 24.15 -53.66 21.65
N THR A 61 25.35 -53.69 22.21
CA THR A 61 25.83 -52.57 23.02
C THR A 61 25.99 -51.31 22.16
N LEU A 62 25.94 -50.12 22.76
CA LEU A 62 26.23 -48.87 22.04
C LEU A 62 27.60 -48.91 21.33
N ALA A 63 28.58 -49.65 21.87
CA ALA A 63 29.88 -49.87 21.25
C ALA A 63 29.81 -50.79 20.01
N GLN A 64 28.96 -51.81 20.03
CA GLN A 64 28.71 -52.70 18.88
C GLN A 64 27.85 -52.03 17.81
N ALA A 65 26.87 -51.21 18.21
CA ALA A 65 26.10 -50.33 17.33
C ALA A 65 26.99 -49.44 16.48
N ARG A 66 28.08 -48.91 17.05
CA ARG A 66 29.10 -48.12 16.34
C ARG A 66 29.85 -48.91 15.27
N GLN A 67 30.03 -50.22 15.43
CA GLN A 67 30.70 -51.07 14.43
C GLN A 67 29.75 -51.63 13.36
N TYR A 68 28.48 -51.87 13.71
CA TYR A 68 27.48 -52.51 12.84
C TYR A 68 27.00 -51.61 11.69
N LEU A 69 27.10 -50.28 11.83
CA LEU A 69 26.71 -49.30 10.81
C LEU A 69 27.51 -49.38 9.49
N LYS A 70 28.56 -50.22 9.42
CA LYS A 70 29.31 -50.52 8.18
C LYS A 70 28.62 -51.54 7.25
N GLY A 71 27.55 -52.22 7.71
CA GLY A 71 26.83 -53.22 6.91
C GLY A 71 25.36 -52.84 6.76
N ALA A 72 24.91 -52.65 5.52
CA ALA A 72 23.52 -52.36 5.21
C ALA A 72 22.62 -53.55 5.59
N ALA A 73 21.82 -53.40 6.65
CA ALA A 73 20.66 -54.26 6.88
C ALA A 73 19.53 -53.57 7.69
N LEU A 74 18.39 -53.49 6.99
CA LEU A 74 17.03 -53.82 7.42
C LEU A 74 16.22 -53.00 8.44
N LYS A 75 14.91 -53.10 8.14
CA LYS A 75 13.67 -52.50 8.66
C LYS A 75 13.63 -52.29 10.18
N GLU A 76 13.34 -51.06 10.56
CA GLU A 76 12.16 -50.65 11.35
C GLU A 76 12.32 -49.19 11.77
N PHE A 77 11.30 -48.36 11.49
CA PHE A 77 10.78 -47.40 12.45
C PHE A 77 9.38 -46.92 12.04
N GLN A 78 8.38 -47.16 12.89
CA GLN A 78 7.06 -46.51 12.86
C GLN A 78 7.13 -45.27 13.76
N TRP A 79 7.26 -44.10 13.16
CA TRP A 79 6.54 -42.90 13.63
C TRP A 79 5.51 -42.61 12.54
N ASP A 80 4.27 -42.34 12.92
CA ASP A 80 3.23 -42.07 11.94
C ASP A 80 3.58 -40.74 11.27
N VAL A 81 3.68 -40.72 9.94
CA VAL A 81 4.02 -39.47 9.23
C VAL A 81 2.94 -38.40 9.47
N GLN A 82 1.75 -38.83 9.89
CA GLN A 82 0.70 -37.96 10.43
C GLN A 82 1.12 -37.15 11.67
N ASP A 83 1.98 -37.67 12.55
CA ASP A 83 2.49 -36.90 13.70
C ASP A 83 3.42 -35.77 13.24
N TYR A 84 4.16 -35.97 12.14
CA TYR A 84 4.99 -34.94 11.52
C TYR A 84 4.18 -33.89 10.78
N ILE A 85 3.14 -34.31 10.05
CA ILE A 85 2.20 -33.40 9.37
C ILE A 85 1.45 -32.54 10.39
N LYS A 86 0.93 -33.15 11.47
CA LYS A 86 0.23 -32.45 12.54
C LYS A 86 1.13 -31.43 13.26
N TYR A 87 2.35 -31.83 13.62
CA TYR A 87 3.31 -30.91 14.23
C TYR A 87 3.75 -29.78 13.28
N GLY A 88 3.85 -30.06 11.97
CA GLY A 88 4.15 -29.06 10.94
C GLY A 88 3.02 -28.04 10.74
N GLN A 89 1.77 -28.49 10.81
CA GLN A 89 0.56 -27.64 10.78
C GLN A 89 0.46 -26.74 12.02
N ASP A 90 0.77 -27.27 13.21
CA ASP A 90 0.68 -26.55 14.48
C ASP A 90 1.75 -25.44 14.64
N ASN A 91 2.82 -25.44 13.82
CA ASN A 91 3.96 -24.52 13.91
C ASN A 91 4.13 -23.60 12.68
N ALA A 92 3.11 -23.48 11.81
CA ALA A 92 3.08 -22.57 10.65
C ALA A 92 4.34 -22.65 9.75
N LEU A 93 4.77 -23.86 9.40
CA LEU A 93 5.93 -24.09 8.55
C LEU A 93 5.61 -23.79 7.07
N MET A 94 6.61 -23.33 6.31
CA MET A 94 6.43 -22.97 4.90
C MET A 94 5.99 -24.16 4.03
N GLY A 95 5.07 -23.90 3.09
CA GLY A 95 4.36 -24.92 2.31
C GLY A 95 5.24 -25.85 1.45
N GLY A 96 6.48 -25.48 1.14
CA GLY A 96 7.43 -26.35 0.44
C GLY A 96 7.81 -27.59 1.26
N TRP A 97 8.14 -27.39 2.54
CA TRP A 97 8.50 -28.49 3.45
C TRP A 97 7.29 -29.36 3.82
N MET A 98 6.09 -28.76 3.92
CA MET A 98 4.85 -29.52 4.11
C MET A 98 4.62 -30.54 3.00
N LYS A 99 4.84 -30.15 1.73
CA LYS A 99 4.76 -31.07 0.59
C LYS A 99 5.83 -32.16 0.64
N GLU A 100 7.05 -31.85 1.10
CA GLU A 100 8.09 -32.85 1.28
C GLU A 100 7.75 -33.86 2.39
N LEU A 101 7.14 -33.41 3.49
CA LEU A 101 6.63 -34.28 4.55
C LEU A 101 5.46 -35.15 4.05
N GLU A 102 4.52 -34.58 3.29
CA GLU A 102 3.42 -35.32 2.65
C GLU A 102 3.95 -36.36 1.64
N ASN A 103 4.95 -36.01 0.83
CA ASN A 103 5.58 -36.95 -0.11
C ASN A 103 6.38 -38.04 0.61
N ALA A 104 7.04 -37.71 1.72
CA ALA A 104 7.67 -38.69 2.59
C ALA A 104 6.62 -39.60 3.25
N SER A 105 5.43 -39.08 3.57
CA SER A 105 4.29 -39.85 4.10
C SER A 105 3.75 -40.87 3.11
N ALA A 106 3.76 -40.53 1.81
CA ALA A 106 3.30 -41.39 0.74
C ALA A 106 4.29 -42.53 0.40
N LYS A 107 5.54 -42.45 0.87
CA LYS A 107 6.55 -43.51 0.65
C LYS A 107 6.38 -44.62 1.69
N TYR A 108 6.10 -45.84 1.23
CA TYR A 108 5.94 -47.02 2.08
C TYR A 108 7.18 -47.36 2.94
N HIS A 109 8.38 -46.92 2.56
CA HIS A 109 9.63 -47.15 3.30
C HIS A 109 10.57 -45.93 3.22
N ILE A 110 10.86 -45.30 4.36
CA ILE A 110 11.90 -44.27 4.53
C ILE A 110 13.11 -44.92 5.23
N SER A 111 14.34 -44.65 4.78
CA SER A 111 15.54 -45.18 5.43
C SER A 111 15.80 -44.48 6.78
N LYS A 112 16.58 -45.12 7.66
CA LYS A 112 16.91 -44.58 8.99
C LYS A 112 17.69 -43.26 8.92
N LEU A 113 18.57 -43.11 7.92
CA LEU A 113 19.30 -41.87 7.67
C LEU A 113 18.35 -40.77 7.16
N GLU A 114 17.42 -41.11 6.26
CA GLU A 114 16.41 -40.16 5.78
C GLU A 114 15.47 -39.70 6.89
N ALA A 115 15.03 -40.61 7.76
CA ALA A 115 14.21 -40.26 8.93
C ALA A 115 14.95 -39.29 9.88
N LEU A 116 16.24 -39.52 10.13
CA LEU A 116 17.06 -38.62 10.96
C LEU A 116 17.28 -37.25 10.27
N LYS A 117 17.49 -37.24 8.95
CA LYS A 117 17.57 -36.00 8.15
C LYS A 117 16.28 -35.19 8.21
N ILE A 118 15.13 -35.85 8.12
CA ILE A 118 13.80 -35.22 8.24
C ILE A 118 13.62 -34.62 9.65
N GLN A 119 13.94 -35.38 10.71
CA GLN A 119 13.81 -34.90 12.10
C GLN A 119 14.71 -33.70 12.40
N THR A 120 15.96 -33.74 11.92
CA THR A 120 16.92 -32.66 12.14
C THR A 120 16.56 -31.44 11.29
N GLN A 121 16.16 -31.61 10.04
CA GLN A 121 15.66 -30.53 9.18
C GLN A 121 14.41 -29.88 9.77
N GLN A 122 13.46 -30.67 10.29
CA GLN A 122 12.29 -30.15 10.99
C GLN A 122 12.67 -29.19 12.14
N SER A 123 13.67 -29.56 12.95
CA SER A 123 14.15 -28.70 14.04
C SER A 123 14.74 -27.38 13.52
N LEU A 124 15.40 -27.41 12.35
CA LEU A 124 15.92 -26.22 11.69
C LEU A 124 14.81 -25.36 11.08
N GLU A 125 13.82 -25.96 10.43
CA GLU A 125 12.68 -25.24 9.84
C GLU A 125 11.92 -24.44 10.91
N VAL A 126 11.65 -25.05 12.07
CA VAL A 126 11.04 -24.37 13.22
C VAL A 126 11.93 -23.22 13.71
N MET A 127 13.24 -23.46 13.84
CA MET A 127 14.19 -22.44 14.29
C MET A 127 14.25 -21.25 13.32
N PHE A 128 14.33 -21.49 12.02
CA PHE A 128 14.40 -20.43 11.01
C PHE A 128 13.08 -19.68 10.85
N SER A 129 11.94 -20.34 11.07
CA SER A 129 10.64 -19.66 11.16
C SER A 129 10.61 -18.68 12.35
N LYS A 130 11.03 -19.13 13.54
CA LYS A 130 11.18 -18.25 14.72
C LYS A 130 12.17 -17.11 14.46
N GLN A 131 13.33 -17.42 13.86
CA GLN A 131 14.35 -16.42 13.52
C GLN A 131 13.79 -15.37 12.56
N MET A 132 13.05 -15.77 11.53
CA MET A 132 12.42 -14.85 10.59
C MET A 132 11.45 -13.91 11.30
N GLY A 133 10.57 -14.43 12.17
CA GLY A 133 9.65 -13.62 12.96
C GLY A 133 10.39 -12.62 13.87
N THR A 134 11.45 -13.05 14.55
CA THR A 134 12.26 -12.18 15.41
C THR A 134 12.97 -11.09 14.62
N VAL A 135 13.57 -11.40 13.46
CA VAL A 135 14.24 -10.40 12.62
C VAL A 135 13.22 -9.43 12.03
N THR A 136 12.13 -9.91 11.43
CA THR A 136 11.11 -9.03 10.83
C THR A 136 10.50 -8.09 11.87
N GLY A 137 10.16 -8.59 13.06
CA GLY A 137 9.64 -7.76 14.15
C GLY A 137 10.67 -6.72 14.59
N ALA A 138 11.91 -7.14 14.88
CA ALA A 138 12.97 -6.23 15.32
C ALA A 138 13.28 -5.14 14.28
N MET A 139 13.39 -5.48 12.99
CA MET A 139 13.68 -4.48 11.94
C MET A 139 12.51 -3.52 11.72
N GLY A 140 11.26 -4.00 11.89
CA GLY A 140 10.07 -3.15 11.89
C GLY A 140 10.10 -2.16 13.05
N ASP A 141 10.34 -2.65 14.27
CA ASP A 141 10.43 -1.84 15.48
C ASP A 141 11.58 -0.82 15.40
N ILE A 142 12.76 -1.22 14.92
CA ILE A 142 13.93 -0.34 14.74
C ILE A 142 13.63 0.78 13.75
N PHE A 143 12.96 0.45 12.63
CA PHE A 143 12.60 1.43 11.62
C PHE A 143 11.54 2.41 12.14
N GLU A 144 10.45 1.89 12.71
CA GLU A 144 9.35 2.70 13.25
C GLU A 144 9.82 3.60 14.39
N SER A 145 10.49 3.03 15.38
CA SER A 145 11.01 3.79 16.52
C SER A 145 12.09 4.78 16.09
N GLY A 146 12.98 4.39 15.17
CA GLY A 146 13.99 5.27 14.60
C GLY A 146 13.39 6.50 13.93
N TYR A 147 12.34 6.31 13.13
CA TYR A 147 11.66 7.38 12.42
C TYR A 147 10.99 8.35 13.41
N TYR A 148 10.17 7.84 14.34
CA TYR A 148 9.44 8.71 15.27
C TYR A 148 10.34 9.38 16.30
N HIS A 149 11.39 8.71 16.79
CA HIS A 149 12.35 9.34 17.69
C HIS A 149 13.19 10.40 16.97
N THR A 150 13.57 10.17 15.72
CA THR A 150 14.22 11.20 14.89
C THR A 150 13.33 12.44 14.78
N ALA A 151 12.05 12.25 14.46
CA ALA A 151 11.09 13.33 14.36
C ALA A 151 10.88 14.06 15.69
N TYR A 152 10.78 13.31 16.79
CA TYR A 152 10.67 13.86 18.14
C TYR A 152 11.89 14.71 18.54
N GLU A 153 13.10 14.22 18.27
CA GLU A 153 14.32 14.97 18.59
C GLU A 153 14.44 16.23 17.73
N LEU A 154 13.99 16.19 16.47
CA LEU A 154 13.90 17.36 15.59
C LEU A 154 12.88 18.39 16.14
N GLN A 155 11.65 17.97 16.46
CA GLN A 155 10.64 18.85 17.06
C GLN A 155 11.14 19.51 18.35
N LYS A 156 11.82 18.73 19.19
CA LYS A 156 12.41 19.20 20.44
C LYS A 156 13.57 20.17 20.21
N GLY A 157 14.44 19.90 19.24
CA GLY A 157 15.57 20.76 18.91
C GLY A 157 15.13 22.11 18.31
N PHE A 158 14.03 22.11 17.54
CA PHE A 158 13.42 23.33 17.01
C PHE A 158 12.41 23.99 17.97
N ASN A 159 12.02 23.31 19.05
CA ASN A 159 10.97 23.74 19.97
C ASN A 159 9.63 24.07 19.27
N ILE A 160 9.28 23.32 18.22
CA ILE A 160 8.06 23.48 17.43
C ILE A 160 7.40 22.09 17.31
N GLY A 161 6.10 22.02 17.59
CA GLY A 161 5.30 20.80 17.41
C GLY A 161 4.56 20.83 16.07
N TRP A 162 4.59 19.71 15.33
CA TRP A 162 3.79 19.52 14.12
C TRP A 162 3.24 18.10 14.05
N ASP A 163 2.16 17.90 13.31
CA ASP A 163 1.59 16.58 13.12
C ASP A 163 2.50 15.73 12.21
N ILE A 164 2.89 14.55 12.70
CA ILE A 164 3.64 13.55 11.93
C ILE A 164 2.63 12.52 11.43
N ALA A 165 2.60 12.29 10.11
CA ALA A 165 1.77 11.24 9.55
C ALA A 165 2.20 9.87 10.11
N GLY A 166 1.22 9.06 10.53
CA GLY A 166 1.51 7.72 11.02
C GLY A 166 2.04 6.83 9.89
N LEU A 167 3.13 6.12 10.15
CA LEU A 167 3.62 5.04 9.31
C LEU A 167 2.58 3.92 9.28
N ASP A 168 2.13 3.55 8.08
CA ASP A 168 1.27 2.37 7.93
C ASP A 168 2.11 1.09 7.81
N GLN A 169 1.50 -0.04 8.19
CA GLN A 169 2.18 -1.34 8.19
C GLN A 169 2.71 -1.73 6.80
N SER A 170 2.03 -1.32 5.73
CA SER A 170 2.44 -1.65 4.36
C SER A 170 3.69 -0.87 3.93
N GLN A 171 3.84 0.37 4.41
CA GLN A 171 5.04 1.19 4.20
C GLN A 171 6.25 0.56 4.88
N ILE A 172 6.08 0.12 6.14
CA ILE A 172 7.11 -0.61 6.88
C ILE A 172 7.50 -1.88 6.11
N GLU A 173 6.54 -2.72 5.73
CA GLU A 173 6.80 -3.95 4.96
C GLU A 173 7.49 -3.70 3.62
N LYS A 174 7.14 -2.61 2.94
CA LYS A 174 7.78 -2.21 1.67
C LYS A 174 9.23 -1.79 1.87
N VAL A 175 9.56 -1.11 2.97
CA VAL A 175 10.94 -0.75 3.31
C VAL A 175 11.73 -2.01 3.66
N LEU A 176 11.17 -2.88 4.50
CA LEU A 176 11.81 -4.12 4.95
C LEU A 176 12.10 -5.10 3.80
N SER A 177 11.24 -5.14 2.78
CA SER A 177 11.40 -6.02 1.62
C SER A 177 12.33 -5.48 0.54
N LYS A 178 12.70 -4.20 0.57
CA LYS A 178 13.54 -3.55 -0.45
C LYS A 178 15.01 -4.01 -0.32
N PRO A 179 15.59 -4.62 -1.37
CA PRO A 179 17.02 -4.93 -1.37
C PRO A 179 17.88 -3.67 -1.37
N TRP A 180 18.86 -3.61 -0.47
CA TRP A 180 19.72 -2.44 -0.30
C TRP A 180 21.20 -2.71 -0.53
N ALA A 181 21.66 -3.94 -0.28
CA ALA A 181 23.05 -4.28 -0.48
C ALA A 181 23.35 -4.59 -1.95
N VAL A 182 24.63 -4.56 -2.31
CA VAL A 182 25.14 -4.73 -3.67
C VAL A 182 24.76 -6.08 -4.30
N ASP A 183 24.53 -7.11 -3.48
CA ASP A 183 24.11 -8.44 -3.95
C ASP A 183 22.64 -8.52 -4.37
N GLY A 184 21.87 -7.43 -4.24
CA GLY A 184 20.47 -7.35 -4.64
C GLY A 184 19.53 -8.16 -3.77
N LYS A 185 19.97 -8.63 -2.59
CA LYS A 185 19.16 -9.42 -1.66
C LYS A 185 18.69 -8.61 -0.46
N ASN A 186 17.52 -8.93 0.06
CA ASN A 186 17.05 -8.46 1.38
C ASN A 186 17.38 -9.47 2.50
N PHE A 187 17.13 -9.10 3.76
CA PHE A 187 17.45 -9.96 4.90
C PHE A 187 16.65 -11.28 4.89
N SER A 188 15.41 -11.27 4.40
CA SER A 188 14.57 -12.46 4.32
C SER A 188 15.21 -13.49 3.41
N GLU A 189 15.60 -13.09 2.19
CA GLU A 189 16.32 -13.93 1.23
C GLU A 189 17.65 -14.46 1.78
N ARG A 190 18.37 -13.66 2.56
CA ARG A 190 19.61 -14.09 3.25
C ARG A 190 19.32 -15.14 4.31
N ILE A 191 18.25 -15.01 5.09
CA ILE A 191 17.81 -16.01 6.06
C ILE A 191 17.44 -17.32 5.35
N TRP A 192 16.70 -17.26 4.23
CA TRP A 192 16.38 -18.43 3.40
C TRP A 192 17.64 -19.13 2.88
N THR A 193 18.56 -18.37 2.29
CA THR A 193 19.83 -18.90 1.78
C THR A 193 20.65 -19.56 2.88
N ASN A 194 20.71 -18.94 4.07
CA ASN A 194 21.42 -19.49 5.22
C ASN A 194 20.76 -20.77 5.76
N LYS A 195 19.42 -20.86 5.71
CA LYS A 195 18.68 -22.07 6.06
C LYS A 195 19.06 -23.23 5.16
N GLU A 196 18.95 -23.06 3.84
CA GLU A 196 19.26 -24.11 2.87
C GLU A 196 20.71 -24.59 3.01
N LYS A 197 21.63 -23.65 3.20
CA LYS A 197 23.03 -23.95 3.46
C LYS A 197 23.21 -24.80 4.72
N LEU A 198 22.58 -24.41 5.84
CA LEU A 198 22.73 -25.14 7.10
C LEU A 198 22.10 -26.54 7.03
N ILE A 199 20.92 -26.68 6.40
CA ILE A 199 20.29 -27.99 6.16
C ILE A 199 21.24 -28.89 5.37
N SER A 200 21.79 -28.38 4.26
CA SER A 200 22.71 -29.13 3.40
C SER A 200 23.99 -29.55 4.14
N GLU A 201 24.59 -28.63 4.91
CA GLU A 201 25.77 -28.92 5.72
C GLU A 201 25.47 -29.99 6.79
N LEU A 202 24.33 -29.89 7.49
CA LEU A 202 23.92 -30.87 8.51
C LEU A 202 23.63 -32.24 7.88
N HIS A 203 22.95 -32.29 6.73
CA HIS A 203 22.68 -33.54 6.01
C HIS A 203 23.97 -34.19 5.50
N GLY A 204 24.92 -33.40 5.01
CA GLY A 204 26.24 -33.86 4.59
C GLY A 204 27.01 -34.48 5.76
N GLU A 205 27.09 -33.78 6.89
CA GLU A 205 27.73 -34.26 8.12
C GLU A 205 27.06 -35.54 8.65
N LEU A 206 25.72 -35.60 8.68
CA LEU A 206 24.99 -36.81 9.09
C LEU A 206 25.30 -38.00 8.17
N THR A 207 25.32 -37.77 6.85
CA THR A 207 25.60 -38.82 5.87
C THR A 207 27.03 -39.33 6.04
N GLN A 208 28.01 -38.44 6.12
CA GLN A 208 29.41 -38.80 6.27
C GLN A 208 29.67 -39.54 7.58
N ASN A 209 29.18 -39.03 8.71
CA ASN A 209 29.40 -39.64 10.01
C ASN A 209 28.72 -41.01 10.13
N ILE A 210 27.49 -41.17 9.59
CA ILE A 210 26.78 -42.45 9.60
C ILE A 210 27.45 -43.46 8.65
N MET A 211 27.84 -43.07 7.44
CA MET A 211 28.51 -43.96 6.48
C MET A 211 29.88 -44.43 6.95
N LEU A 212 30.62 -43.58 7.68
CA LEU A 212 31.94 -43.92 8.20
C LEU A 212 31.88 -44.69 9.53
N GLY A 213 30.70 -44.84 10.13
CA GLY A 213 30.53 -45.40 11.48
C GLY A 213 31.26 -44.55 12.53
N ALA A 214 31.24 -43.22 12.37
CA ALA A 214 31.90 -42.30 13.27
C ALA A 214 31.26 -42.32 14.67
N ASP A 215 32.04 -41.95 15.68
CA ASP A 215 31.53 -41.87 17.05
C ASP A 215 30.37 -40.85 17.15
N PRO A 216 29.25 -41.18 17.83
CA PRO A 216 28.09 -40.28 17.94
C PRO A 216 28.43 -38.91 18.51
N GLN A 217 29.40 -38.85 19.44
CA GLN A 217 29.84 -37.59 20.01
C GLN A 217 30.55 -36.74 18.97
N LYS A 218 31.37 -37.35 18.10
CA LYS A 218 32.02 -36.62 16.99
C LYS A 218 30.99 -36.07 15.99
N ALA A 219 29.92 -36.80 15.71
CA ALA A 219 28.84 -36.31 14.85
C ALA A 219 28.12 -35.12 15.50
N ILE A 220 27.78 -35.24 16.78
CA ILE A 220 27.18 -34.16 17.58
C ILE A 220 28.10 -32.92 17.59
N ASP A 221 29.39 -33.09 17.89
CA ASP A 221 30.36 -31.99 17.96
C ASP A 221 30.52 -31.29 16.60
N SER A 222 30.53 -32.05 15.49
CA SER A 222 30.60 -31.49 14.14
C SER A 222 29.37 -30.65 13.80
N LEU A 223 28.17 -31.16 14.10
CA LEU A 223 26.91 -30.45 13.85
C LEU A 223 26.79 -29.22 14.74
N ALA A 224 27.19 -29.31 16.02
CA ALA A 224 27.25 -28.18 16.93
C ALA A 224 28.18 -27.06 16.40
N LYS A 225 29.30 -27.42 15.77
CA LYS A 225 30.20 -26.45 15.12
C LYS A 225 29.54 -25.74 13.94
N LYS A 226 28.78 -26.45 13.10
CA LYS A 226 28.00 -25.88 11.98
C LYS A 226 26.90 -24.95 12.48
N MET A 227 26.12 -25.40 13.47
CA MET A 227 25.10 -24.61 14.16
C MET A 227 25.69 -23.31 14.74
N ASN A 228 26.82 -23.39 15.45
CA ASN A 228 27.48 -22.21 16.01
C ASN A 228 27.96 -21.26 14.91
N THR A 229 28.48 -21.77 13.79
CA THR A 229 28.90 -20.95 12.65
C THR A 229 27.71 -20.20 12.05
N SER A 230 26.57 -20.89 11.85
CA SER A 230 25.34 -20.27 11.35
C SER A 230 24.80 -19.22 12.32
N LYS A 231 24.84 -19.48 13.63
CA LYS A 231 24.47 -18.51 14.66
C LYS A 231 25.31 -17.23 14.59
N GLN A 232 26.63 -17.36 14.44
CA GLN A 232 27.51 -16.18 14.27
C GLN A 232 27.19 -15.41 12.98
N ASN A 233 26.89 -16.11 11.89
CA ASN A 233 26.46 -15.48 10.64
C ASN A 233 25.11 -14.74 10.79
N ALA A 234 24.16 -15.31 11.55
CA ALA A 234 22.89 -14.67 11.86
C ALA A 234 23.11 -13.40 12.70
N GLY A 235 23.97 -13.43 13.71
CA GLY A 235 24.33 -12.25 14.49
C GLY A 235 24.91 -11.11 13.64
N ARG A 236 25.83 -11.45 12.73
CA ARG A 236 26.39 -10.46 11.79
C ARG A 236 25.33 -9.88 10.86
N LEU A 237 24.41 -10.71 10.37
CA LEU A 237 23.30 -10.25 9.54
C LEU A 237 22.45 -9.24 10.31
N ILE A 238 21.94 -9.62 11.49
CA ILE A 238 21.05 -8.79 12.31
C ILE A 238 21.66 -7.42 12.61
N MET A 239 22.91 -7.38 13.08
CA MET A 239 23.56 -6.12 13.43
C MET A 239 23.89 -5.26 12.21
N THR A 240 24.00 -5.86 11.02
CA THR A 240 24.21 -5.08 9.78
C THR A 240 22.89 -4.55 9.24
N GLU A 241 21.82 -5.34 9.32
CA GLU A 241 20.47 -4.90 8.96
C GLU A 241 19.97 -3.82 9.93
N GLU A 242 20.23 -3.95 11.23
CA GLU A 242 19.87 -2.95 12.25
C GLU A 242 20.47 -1.58 11.92
N ALA A 243 21.79 -1.51 11.69
CA ALA A 243 22.45 -0.27 11.29
C ALA A 243 21.90 0.31 9.97
N TYR A 244 21.49 -0.54 9.03
CA TYR A 244 20.83 -0.10 7.80
C TYR A 244 19.43 0.48 8.06
N PHE A 245 18.57 -0.23 8.80
CA PHE A 245 17.21 0.22 9.05
C PHE A 245 17.16 1.43 9.99
N SER A 246 18.11 1.56 10.92
CA SER A 246 18.35 2.80 11.68
C SER A 246 18.61 3.98 10.74
N SER A 247 19.62 3.85 9.88
CA SER A 247 19.98 4.92 8.93
C SER A 247 18.88 5.21 7.91
N ALA A 248 18.16 4.19 7.45
CA ALA A 248 17.04 4.34 6.53
C ALA A 248 15.85 5.06 7.18
N ALA A 249 15.58 4.79 8.46
CA ALA A 249 14.54 5.49 9.21
C ALA A 249 14.88 6.97 9.40
N GLN A 250 16.14 7.28 9.73
CA GLN A 250 16.64 8.66 9.80
C GLN A 250 16.51 9.36 8.45
N ARG A 251 16.95 8.71 7.36
CA ARG A 251 16.82 9.23 5.99
C ARG A 251 15.38 9.59 5.66
N ASP A 252 14.45 8.67 5.90
CA ASP A 252 13.05 8.85 5.53
C ASP A 252 12.42 9.95 6.37
N CYS A 253 12.75 10.02 7.66
CA CYS A 253 12.34 11.12 8.53
C CYS A 253 12.91 12.47 8.07
N PHE A 254 14.21 12.54 7.76
CA PHE A 254 14.87 13.74 7.23
C PHE A 254 14.22 14.20 5.92
N ASN A 255 13.90 13.28 5.01
CA ASN A 255 13.18 13.62 3.79
C ASN A 255 11.77 14.13 4.06
N ASP A 256 11.02 13.50 4.96
CA ASP A 256 9.64 13.90 5.30
C ASP A 256 9.57 15.25 6.03
N LEU A 257 10.67 15.62 6.69
CA LEU A 257 10.87 16.89 7.40
C LEU A 257 11.68 17.92 6.59
N ASP A 258 11.94 17.65 5.31
CA ASP A 258 12.66 18.54 4.39
C ASP A 258 14.05 18.99 4.90
N VAL A 259 14.77 18.13 5.62
CA VAL A 259 16.19 18.36 5.97
C VAL A 259 17.01 18.33 4.69
N GLU A 260 17.84 19.35 4.46
CA GLU A 260 18.57 19.49 3.18
C GLU A 260 19.94 18.82 3.18
N GLN A 261 20.63 18.84 4.32
CA GLN A 261 21.96 18.26 4.51
C GLN A 261 22.02 17.46 5.81
N TYR A 262 22.93 16.50 5.85
CA TYR A 262 23.21 15.70 7.02
C TYR A 262 24.72 15.55 7.23
N GLU A 263 25.13 15.40 8.49
CA GLU A 263 26.51 15.12 8.89
C GLU A 263 26.64 13.68 9.39
N ILE A 264 27.75 13.03 9.05
CA ILE A 264 28.07 11.69 9.54
C ILE A 264 28.71 11.83 10.93
N VAL A 265 28.16 11.09 11.90
CA VAL A 265 28.72 10.99 13.25
C VAL A 265 29.15 9.55 13.49
N ALA A 266 30.45 9.33 13.57
CA ALA A 266 30.99 8.03 13.89
C ALA A 266 31.02 7.82 15.40
N THR A 267 30.62 6.65 15.89
CA THR A 267 31.00 6.24 17.25
C THR A 267 32.51 6.19 17.31
N LEU A 268 33.17 7.05 18.09
CA LEU A 268 34.64 7.08 18.23
C LEU A 268 35.08 6.27 19.45
N ASP A 269 35.22 4.95 19.29
CA ASP A 269 35.74 4.02 20.30
C ASP A 269 36.81 3.07 19.72
N SER A 270 37.26 2.10 20.52
CA SER A 270 38.30 1.14 20.12
C SER A 270 37.90 0.18 18.99
N HIS A 271 36.61 0.14 18.61
CA HIS A 271 36.06 -0.73 17.56
C HIS A 271 35.61 0.06 16.32
N THR A 272 35.77 1.39 16.29
CA THR A 272 35.51 2.21 15.10
C THR A 272 36.44 1.81 13.97
N SER A 273 35.90 1.68 12.75
CA SER A 273 36.72 1.39 11.57
C SER A 273 37.45 2.65 11.06
N ASP A 274 38.52 2.47 10.29
CA ASP A 274 39.21 3.59 9.61
C ASP A 274 38.28 4.34 8.65
N ILE A 275 37.36 3.63 8.00
CA ILE A 275 36.37 4.21 7.09
C ILE A 275 35.46 5.17 7.86
N CYS A 276 34.88 4.73 8.97
CA CYS A 276 34.03 5.57 9.81
C CYS A 276 34.79 6.78 10.36
N ARG A 277 36.03 6.60 10.87
CA ARG A 277 36.87 7.72 11.32
C ARG A 277 37.14 8.74 10.23
N SER A 278 37.32 8.29 8.98
CA SER A 278 37.60 9.18 7.85
C SER A 278 36.38 9.95 7.34
N LEU A 279 35.18 9.49 7.69
CA LEU A 279 33.91 10.08 7.28
C LEU A 279 33.26 10.91 8.40
N ASP A 280 33.71 10.74 9.64
CA ASP A 280 33.27 11.50 10.79
C ASP A 280 33.38 13.02 10.55
N GLY A 281 32.32 13.76 10.86
CA GLY A 281 32.23 15.20 10.68
C GLY A 281 32.03 15.67 9.23
N LYS A 282 31.97 14.77 8.25
CA LYS A 282 31.64 15.15 6.86
C LYS A 282 30.14 15.30 6.70
N HIS A 283 29.73 16.37 6.03
CA HIS A 283 28.35 16.61 5.65
C HIS A 283 28.12 16.39 4.15
N PHE A 284 26.90 15.97 3.82
CA PHE A 284 26.45 15.66 2.47
C PHE A 284 25.02 16.17 2.28
N PRO A 285 24.62 16.54 1.06
CA PRO A 285 23.23 16.86 0.78
C PRO A 285 22.37 15.59 0.75
N MET A 286 21.11 15.67 1.20
CA MET A 286 20.21 14.52 1.29
C MET A 286 19.99 13.79 -0.04
N LYS A 287 20.10 14.48 -1.19
CA LYS A 287 20.05 13.88 -2.53
C LYS A 287 21.14 12.81 -2.76
N ASP A 288 22.27 12.93 -2.06
CA ASP A 288 23.41 12.05 -2.16
C ASP A 288 23.38 10.97 -1.08
N PHE A 289 22.31 10.88 -0.27
CA PHE A 289 22.17 9.90 0.81
C PHE A 289 22.13 8.47 0.26
N GLN A 290 23.23 7.74 0.43
CA GLN A 290 23.41 6.39 -0.07
C GLN A 290 24.08 5.52 0.98
N ALA A 291 23.35 4.52 1.47
CA ALA A 291 23.85 3.54 2.42
C ALA A 291 25.12 2.84 1.87
N GLY A 292 26.14 2.73 2.72
CA GLY A 292 27.43 2.15 2.38
C GLY A 292 28.39 3.04 1.60
N VAL A 293 27.98 4.25 1.19
CA VAL A 293 28.82 5.19 0.44
C VAL A 293 28.94 6.52 1.16
N THR A 294 27.80 7.19 1.37
CA THR A 294 27.70 8.52 1.99
C THR A 294 26.84 8.48 3.26
N ALA A 295 26.25 7.35 3.60
CA ALA A 295 25.50 7.12 4.82
C ALA A 295 25.78 5.70 5.37
N PRO A 296 25.66 5.48 6.69
CA PRO A 296 25.83 4.16 7.28
C PRO A 296 24.79 3.14 6.76
N PRO A 297 25.06 1.83 6.88
CA PRO A 297 26.26 1.21 7.41
C PRO A 297 27.40 1.17 6.38
N PHE A 298 28.59 1.60 6.79
CA PHE A 298 29.80 1.54 5.93
C PHE A 298 30.50 0.17 5.97
N HIS A 299 30.21 -0.64 6.98
CA HIS A 299 30.76 -1.97 7.18
C HIS A 299 29.82 -2.84 8.01
N VAL A 300 30.12 -4.13 8.12
CA VAL A 300 29.41 -5.03 9.03
C VAL A 300 29.55 -4.55 10.47
N TYR A 301 28.49 -4.62 11.28
CA TYR A 301 28.45 -4.06 12.64
C TYR A 301 28.77 -2.55 12.70
N CYS A 302 28.38 -1.77 11.68
CA CYS A 302 28.49 -0.33 11.75
C CYS A 302 27.62 0.20 12.92
N ARG A 303 28.13 1.22 13.60
CA ARG A 303 27.43 1.93 14.70
C ARG A 303 27.44 3.45 14.47
N SER A 304 27.89 3.88 13.29
CA SER A 304 27.86 5.28 12.90
C SER A 304 26.43 5.67 12.57
N THR A 305 26.10 6.92 12.85
CA THR A 305 24.76 7.47 12.63
C THR A 305 24.84 8.77 11.82
N THR A 306 23.69 9.35 11.49
CA THR A 306 23.61 10.64 10.79
C THR A 306 22.83 11.66 11.60
N VAL A 307 23.25 12.92 11.55
CA VAL A 307 22.56 14.06 12.19
C VAL A 307 22.16 15.08 11.14
N PRO A 308 21.09 15.88 11.36
CA PRO A 308 20.80 17.00 10.48
C PRO A 308 21.95 18.02 10.50
N TYR A 309 22.24 18.61 9.34
CA TYR A 309 23.25 19.66 9.19
C TYR A 309 22.62 20.92 8.58
N PHE A 310 22.94 22.09 9.12
CA PHE A 310 22.42 23.39 8.68
C PHE A 310 23.59 24.36 8.48
N ASP A 311 23.68 25.00 7.30
CA ASP A 311 24.78 25.92 6.93
C ASP A 311 24.75 27.25 7.71
N GLU A 312 23.57 27.62 8.23
CA GLU A 312 23.35 28.85 9.01
C GLU A 312 22.98 28.47 10.46
N ASP A 313 23.74 28.99 11.43
CA ASP A 313 23.34 29.01 12.83
C ASP A 313 22.05 29.83 12.93
N PHE A 314 20.94 29.22 13.35
CA PHE A 314 19.62 29.84 13.43
C PHE A 314 19.48 30.96 14.50
N GLY A 315 20.56 31.66 14.86
CA GLY A 315 20.64 32.80 15.80
C GLY A 315 20.33 32.42 17.26
N ASP A 316 21.08 32.82 18.29
CA ASP A 316 22.15 33.82 18.44
C ASP A 316 23.46 33.14 18.89
N ILE A 317 24.60 33.78 18.60
CA ILE A 317 25.82 33.52 19.37
C ILE A 317 25.48 33.96 20.80
N GLY A 318 25.22 32.98 21.67
CA GLY A 318 24.99 33.23 23.08
C GLY A 318 26.19 33.93 23.71
N GLU A 319 26.01 34.46 24.90
CA GLU A 319 27.13 34.94 25.68
C GLU A 319 27.62 33.85 26.62
N ARG A 320 28.94 33.67 26.70
CA ARG A 320 29.55 32.83 27.74
C ARG A 320 30.13 33.71 28.84
N ALA A 321 29.93 33.28 30.09
CA ALA A 321 30.48 33.96 31.26
C ALA A 321 32.00 33.78 31.34
N ALA A 322 32.74 34.89 31.31
CA ALA A 322 34.16 34.97 31.61
C ALA A 322 34.37 35.68 32.96
N ARG A 323 35.52 35.44 33.59
CA ARG A 323 35.85 36.02 34.90
C ARG A 323 37.14 36.80 34.81
N ASP A 324 37.11 38.02 35.32
CA ASP A 324 38.28 38.89 35.38
C ASP A 324 39.20 38.40 36.51
N GLU A 325 40.45 38.06 36.18
CA GLU A 325 41.40 37.46 37.13
C GLU A 325 41.86 38.45 38.23
N GLU A 326 41.83 39.75 37.98
CA GLU A 326 42.27 40.78 38.94
C GLU A 326 41.15 41.23 39.89
N THR A 327 39.92 41.33 39.38
CA THR A 327 38.77 41.89 40.11
C THR A 327 37.77 40.83 40.59
N GLY A 328 37.83 39.61 40.05
CA GLY A 328 36.98 38.49 40.42
C GLY A 328 35.50 38.60 39.99
N LYS A 329 35.16 39.63 39.21
CA LYS A 329 33.80 39.89 38.69
C LYS A 329 33.56 39.13 37.39
N THR A 330 32.31 38.72 37.17
CA THR A 330 31.85 38.03 35.96
C THR A 330 31.50 39.05 34.88
N TYR A 331 31.92 38.80 33.64
CA TYR A 331 31.53 39.54 32.44
C TYR A 331 31.21 38.54 31.31
N TYR A 332 30.49 38.97 30.28
CA TYR A 332 29.94 38.11 29.24
C TYR A 332 30.58 38.45 27.88
N ILE A 333 31.03 37.42 27.16
CA ILE A 333 31.68 37.54 25.83
C ILE A 333 30.97 36.65 24.80
N PRO A 334 31.15 36.88 23.48
CA PRO A 334 30.54 36.04 22.45
C PRO A 334 30.98 34.56 22.56
N ASP A 335 30.04 33.61 22.46
CA ASP A 335 30.27 32.17 22.60
C ASP A 335 31.07 31.53 21.42
N ASP A 336 31.17 32.24 20.30
CA ASP A 336 32.00 31.86 19.15
C ASP A 336 33.47 32.27 19.30
N MET A 337 33.82 33.08 20.31
CA MET A 337 35.18 33.53 20.56
C MET A 337 36.09 32.36 21.00
N HIS A 338 37.14 32.07 20.25
CA HIS A 338 38.12 31.05 20.63
C HIS A 338 39.00 31.50 21.81
N TYR A 339 39.59 30.53 22.53
CA TYR A 339 40.34 30.80 23.77
C TYR A 339 41.57 31.70 23.52
N GLU A 340 42.28 31.51 22.41
CA GLU A 340 43.47 32.30 22.07
C GLU A 340 43.10 33.77 21.79
N ASP A 341 42.02 33.99 21.05
CA ASP A 341 41.49 35.33 20.74
C ASP A 341 40.93 36.03 21.99
N TRP A 342 40.22 35.29 22.86
CA TRP A 342 39.76 35.81 24.14
C TRP A 342 40.93 36.20 25.05
N LYS A 343 41.93 35.33 25.18
CA LYS A 343 43.10 35.58 26.02
C LYS A 343 43.85 36.80 25.51
N GLN A 344 44.08 36.90 24.20
CA GLN A 344 44.72 38.07 23.60
C GLN A 344 43.93 39.36 23.85
N THR A 345 42.60 39.31 23.70
CA THR A 345 41.73 40.49 23.75
C THR A 345 41.40 40.95 25.17
N PHE A 346 41.14 40.01 26.10
CA PHE A 346 40.61 40.31 27.43
C PHE A 346 41.59 40.04 28.58
N VAL A 347 42.66 39.26 28.36
CA VAL A 347 43.67 38.93 29.39
C VAL A 347 45.00 39.63 29.13
N ASP A 348 45.48 39.62 27.88
CA ASP A 348 46.78 40.19 27.50
C ASP A 348 46.71 41.68 27.09
N GLY A 349 45.55 42.33 27.28
CA GLY A 349 45.33 43.76 27.03
C GLY A 349 45.14 44.14 25.55
N GLY A 350 44.65 43.23 24.72
CA GLY A 350 44.39 43.44 23.29
C GLY A 350 43.26 44.42 22.97
N ASP A 351 43.09 44.68 21.66
CA ASP A 351 42.15 45.67 21.12
C ASP A 351 40.69 45.21 21.24
N LYS A 352 39.83 46.07 21.80
CA LYS A 352 38.41 45.81 22.06
C LYS A 352 37.47 46.66 21.21
N SER A 353 37.98 47.43 20.25
CA SER A 353 37.16 48.35 19.45
C SER A 353 36.16 47.67 18.52
N GLY A 354 36.28 46.35 18.30
CA GLY A 354 35.35 45.56 17.49
C GLY A 354 34.11 45.06 18.23
N PHE A 355 33.91 45.47 19.49
CA PHE A 355 32.78 45.04 20.32
C PHE A 355 31.88 46.21 20.73
N ASP A 356 30.57 46.00 20.66
CA ASP A 356 29.57 46.80 21.36
C ASP A 356 29.51 46.35 22.83
N VAL A 357 29.50 47.31 23.75
CA VAL A 357 29.51 47.04 25.19
C VAL A 357 28.23 47.55 25.85
N VAL A 358 27.54 46.65 26.55
CA VAL A 358 26.36 46.98 27.36
C VAL A 358 26.66 46.67 28.82
N ASP A 359 26.42 47.64 29.70
CA ASP A 359 26.43 47.46 31.16
C ASP A 359 24.98 47.47 31.64
N ASP A 360 24.49 46.32 32.09
CA ASP A 360 23.12 46.17 32.59
C ASP A 360 22.99 46.46 34.11
N GLY A 361 24.10 46.85 34.75
CA GLY A 361 24.20 47.10 36.18
C GLY A 361 24.55 45.86 37.01
N SER A 362 24.63 44.67 36.41
CA SER A 362 25.04 43.41 37.04
C SER A 362 26.37 42.88 36.48
N ALA A 363 26.59 42.99 35.17
CA ALA A 363 27.81 42.60 34.48
C ALA A 363 28.02 43.40 33.17
N LEU A 364 29.22 43.33 32.60
CA LEU A 364 29.53 43.88 31.28
C LEU A 364 29.30 42.82 30.21
N HIS A 365 28.63 43.20 29.13
CA HIS A 365 28.27 42.36 27.99
C HIS A 365 28.97 42.87 26.73
N TYR A 366 29.77 42.02 26.09
CA TYR A 366 30.51 42.35 24.87
C TYR A 366 29.92 41.56 23.69
N SER A 367 29.47 42.25 22.64
CA SER A 367 28.95 41.64 21.40
C SER A 367 29.64 42.23 20.16
N HIS A 368 29.69 41.51 19.04
CA HIS A 368 30.38 42.00 17.83
C HIS A 368 29.68 43.24 17.24
N HIS A 369 30.46 44.28 16.90
CA HIS A 369 29.97 45.51 16.29
C HIS A 369 29.40 45.24 14.88
N LYS A 370 28.12 45.52 14.64
CA LYS A 370 27.48 45.40 13.31
C LYS A 370 27.38 46.76 12.62
N GLU A 371 28.16 46.98 11.56
CA GLU A 371 27.94 48.11 10.65
C GLU A 371 26.61 47.94 9.87
N PRO A 372 25.85 49.02 9.58
CA PRO A 372 24.59 48.91 8.84
C PRO A 372 24.87 48.73 7.33
N GLU A 373 24.64 47.51 6.81
CA GLU A 373 24.74 47.20 5.39
C GLU A 373 23.50 47.60 4.56
N PRO A 374 23.68 47.94 3.27
CA PRO A 374 22.63 48.42 2.39
C PRO A 374 21.59 47.34 2.04
N ALA A 375 20.35 47.76 1.78
CA ALA A 375 19.23 46.87 1.50
C ALA A 375 19.53 45.89 0.35
N LEU A 376 19.55 44.60 0.68
CA LEU A 376 19.68 43.49 -0.26
C LEU A 376 18.46 43.44 -1.20
N PRO A 377 18.64 43.04 -2.47
CA PRO A 377 17.51 42.72 -3.35
C PRO A 377 16.71 41.55 -2.75
N PRO A 378 15.39 41.47 -3.00
CA PRO A 378 14.54 40.47 -2.36
C PRO A 378 15.04 39.06 -2.71
N LYS A 379 15.31 38.26 -1.65
CA LYS A 379 15.65 36.84 -1.75
C LYS A 379 14.55 36.12 -2.54
N LYS A 380 14.90 35.34 -3.57
CA LYS A 380 13.95 34.45 -4.24
C LYS A 380 13.54 33.35 -3.26
N GLU A 381 12.36 33.51 -2.65
CA GLU A 381 11.72 32.48 -1.84
C GLU A 381 11.52 31.22 -2.68
N TYR A 382 12.15 30.10 -2.29
CA TYR A 382 11.99 28.83 -2.99
C TYR A 382 10.70 28.15 -2.53
N LEU A 383 9.68 28.22 -3.38
CA LEU A 383 8.35 27.68 -3.09
C LEU A 383 8.35 26.16 -3.38
N THR A 384 8.26 25.31 -2.37
CA THR A 384 8.10 23.84 -2.52
C THR A 384 6.65 23.48 -2.84
N LYS A 385 6.36 22.25 -3.30
CA LYS A 385 4.99 21.78 -3.57
C LYS A 385 4.07 21.96 -2.35
N LYS A 386 4.54 21.52 -1.17
CA LYS A 386 3.84 21.65 0.11
C LYS A 386 3.65 23.11 0.53
N LYS A 387 4.67 23.97 0.34
CA LYS A 387 4.56 25.42 0.60
C LYS A 387 3.58 26.10 -0.36
N LEU A 388 3.56 25.74 -1.64
CA LEU A 388 2.60 26.26 -2.62
C LEU A 388 1.17 25.85 -2.25
N GLN A 389 0.95 24.58 -1.91
CA GLN A 389 -0.33 24.08 -1.44
C GLN A 389 -0.80 24.79 -0.16
N ALA A 390 0.11 24.98 0.81
CA ALA A 390 -0.19 25.70 2.05
C ALA A 390 -0.54 27.18 1.78
N LYS A 391 0.21 27.86 0.91
CA LYS A 391 -0.07 29.25 0.53
C LYS A 391 -1.39 29.40 -0.23
N ILE A 392 -1.73 28.44 -1.10
CA ILE A 392 -3.03 28.41 -1.80
C ILE A 392 -4.18 28.18 -0.80
N ALA A 393 -4.01 27.24 0.13
CA ALA A 393 -5.01 26.97 1.17
C ALA A 393 -5.20 28.15 2.13
N ASP A 394 -4.11 28.83 2.51
CA ASP A 394 -4.15 30.06 3.30
C ASP A 394 -4.86 31.19 2.55
N ALA A 395 -4.57 31.36 1.26
CA ALA A 395 -5.31 32.30 0.40
C ALA A 395 -6.80 31.98 0.32
N ASP A 396 -7.18 30.70 0.23
CA ASP A 396 -8.59 30.28 0.25
C ASP A 396 -9.30 30.65 1.56
N VAL A 397 -8.63 30.45 2.70
CA VAL A 397 -9.16 30.86 4.01
C VAL A 397 -9.31 32.38 4.10
N GLN A 398 -8.33 33.13 3.59
CA GLN A 398 -8.39 34.59 3.58
C GLN A 398 -9.51 35.11 2.66
N LEU A 399 -9.71 34.50 1.50
CA LEU A 399 -10.81 34.86 0.58
C LEU A 399 -12.17 34.58 1.20
N GLU A 400 -12.33 33.45 1.92
CA GLU A 400 -13.56 33.13 2.63
C GLU A 400 -13.84 34.14 3.75
N ASP A 401 -12.84 34.48 4.57
CA ASP A 401 -12.99 35.48 5.64
C ASP A 401 -13.35 36.86 5.08
N LEU A 402 -12.67 37.29 4.01
CA LEU A 402 -12.98 38.55 3.33
C LEU A 402 -14.38 38.54 2.71
N ASN A 403 -14.82 37.41 2.15
CA ASN A 403 -16.17 37.26 1.61
C ASN A 403 -17.23 37.32 2.73
N VAL A 404 -16.97 36.74 3.90
CA VAL A 404 -17.85 36.85 5.08
C VAL A 404 -17.94 38.31 5.55
N GLN A 405 -16.81 39.02 5.62
CA GLN A 405 -16.78 40.44 5.95
C GLN A 405 -17.54 41.29 4.92
N PHE A 406 -17.38 40.97 3.63
CA PHE A 406 -18.09 41.62 2.53
C PHE A 406 -19.60 41.41 2.67
N MET A 407 -20.05 40.17 2.89
CA MET A 407 -21.46 39.83 3.09
C MET A 407 -22.07 40.50 4.32
N ALA A 408 -21.31 40.66 5.40
CA ALA A 408 -21.78 41.34 6.60
C ALA A 408 -22.12 42.82 6.35
N ILE A 409 -21.35 43.50 5.49
CA ILE A 409 -21.55 44.91 5.13
C ILE A 409 -22.59 45.07 4.02
N SER A 410 -22.64 44.15 3.06
CA SER A 410 -23.58 44.19 1.94
C SER A 410 -25.02 43.80 2.31
N GLY A 411 -25.24 43.26 3.51
CA GLY A 411 -26.56 42.77 3.94
C GLY A 411 -26.87 41.34 3.48
N GLY A 412 -25.84 40.51 3.29
CA GLY A 412 -25.94 39.10 2.94
C GLY A 412 -25.68 38.77 1.47
N TRP A 413 -25.22 39.75 0.68
CA TRP A 413 -24.93 39.58 -0.74
C TRP A 413 -23.44 39.35 -0.99
N SER A 414 -23.08 38.32 -1.74
CA SER A 414 -21.72 38.20 -2.27
C SER A 414 -21.46 39.28 -3.34
N TYR A 415 -20.19 39.48 -3.70
CA TYR A 415 -19.82 40.45 -4.75
C TYR A 415 -20.53 40.15 -6.08
N ASP A 416 -20.50 38.90 -6.53
CA ASP A 416 -21.12 38.51 -7.80
C ASP A 416 -22.64 38.72 -7.82
N GLU A 417 -23.31 38.43 -6.69
CA GLU A 417 -24.74 38.68 -6.56
C GLU A 417 -25.05 40.19 -6.52
N ALA A 418 -24.21 40.97 -5.85
CA ALA A 418 -24.33 42.43 -5.82
C ALA A 418 -24.21 43.04 -7.22
N ILE A 419 -23.21 42.61 -8.01
CA ILE A 419 -23.05 43.09 -9.39
C ILE A 419 -24.20 42.62 -10.28
N LYS A 420 -24.65 41.38 -10.13
CA LYS A 420 -25.73 40.81 -10.94
C LYS A 420 -27.07 41.50 -10.71
N ASP A 421 -27.44 41.75 -9.45
CA ASP A 421 -28.77 42.22 -9.10
C ASP A 421 -28.85 43.76 -9.03
N PHE A 422 -27.74 44.45 -8.76
CA PHE A 422 -27.69 45.92 -8.61
C PHE A 422 -26.85 46.62 -9.70
N GLY A 423 -26.17 45.86 -10.57
CA GLY A 423 -25.38 46.36 -11.70
C GLY A 423 -24.03 46.96 -11.33
N SER A 424 -23.84 47.38 -10.08
CA SER A 424 -22.60 47.94 -9.53
C SER A 424 -22.68 48.00 -8.01
N LEU A 425 -21.54 48.13 -7.32
CA LEU A 425 -21.53 48.36 -5.86
C LEU A 425 -22.20 49.69 -5.50
N GLU A 426 -22.12 50.70 -6.36
CA GLU A 426 -22.83 51.97 -6.24
C GLU A 426 -24.34 51.84 -6.36
N GLY A 427 -24.82 50.78 -7.03
CA GLY A 427 -26.23 50.43 -7.11
C GLY A 427 -26.74 49.70 -5.86
N LEU A 428 -25.84 49.11 -5.08
CA LEU A 428 -26.14 48.38 -3.85
C LEU A 428 -26.14 49.30 -2.61
N THR A 429 -25.14 50.17 -2.47
CA THR A 429 -24.96 51.03 -1.28
C THR A 429 -24.18 52.32 -1.59
N ASP A 430 -24.21 53.29 -0.68
CA ASP A 430 -23.49 54.56 -0.78
C ASP A 430 -22.69 54.90 0.49
N GLY A 431 -21.92 56.00 0.45
CA GLY A 431 -21.21 56.51 1.63
C GLY A 431 -20.06 55.63 2.15
N GLU A 432 -20.01 55.44 3.46
CA GLU A 432 -18.91 54.75 4.16
C GLU A 432 -18.88 53.25 3.86
N ASP A 433 -20.04 52.61 3.72
CA ASP A 433 -20.15 51.18 3.47
C ASP A 433 -19.73 50.83 2.02
N LEU A 434 -20.06 51.69 1.05
CA LEU A 434 -19.53 51.57 -0.32
C LEU A 434 -17.99 51.58 -0.35
N THR A 435 -17.38 52.43 0.47
CA THR A 435 -15.92 52.55 0.54
C THR A 435 -15.30 51.27 1.12
N LYS A 436 -15.92 50.68 2.16
CA LYS A 436 -15.48 49.42 2.77
C LYS A 436 -15.64 48.22 1.83
N LEU A 437 -16.75 48.13 1.10
CA LEU A 437 -16.98 47.04 0.13
C LEU A 437 -15.97 47.08 -1.03
N LYS A 438 -15.64 48.27 -1.52
CA LYS A 438 -14.60 48.44 -2.56
C LYS A 438 -13.21 48.03 -2.07
N ASP A 439 -12.87 48.37 -0.84
CA ASP A 439 -11.59 47.99 -0.23
C ASP A 439 -11.49 46.48 -0.03
N LEU A 440 -12.53 45.85 0.53
CA LEU A 440 -12.59 44.38 0.69
C LEU A 440 -12.49 43.66 -0.66
N HIS A 441 -13.21 44.13 -1.68
CA HIS A 441 -13.12 43.54 -3.02
C HIS A 441 -11.72 43.68 -3.61
N SER A 442 -11.06 44.83 -3.46
CA SER A 442 -9.68 45.02 -3.92
C SER A 442 -8.70 44.09 -3.20
N GLN A 443 -8.92 43.78 -1.93
CA GLN A 443 -8.11 42.80 -1.18
C GLN A 443 -8.34 41.38 -1.70
N MET A 444 -9.60 41.02 -1.99
CA MET A 444 -9.94 39.72 -2.59
C MET A 444 -9.28 39.54 -3.97
N GLU A 445 -9.35 40.54 -4.86
CA GLU A 445 -8.71 40.48 -6.18
C GLU A 445 -7.18 40.30 -6.08
N ALA A 446 -6.53 40.96 -5.11
CA ALA A 446 -5.09 40.84 -4.89
C ALA A 446 -4.70 39.43 -4.43
N ILE A 447 -5.48 38.83 -3.53
CA ILE A 447 -5.25 37.47 -3.03
C ILE A 447 -5.54 36.43 -4.12
N GLU A 448 -6.60 36.61 -4.92
CA GLU A 448 -6.91 35.74 -6.06
C GLU A 448 -5.78 35.73 -7.10
N ALA A 449 -5.24 36.90 -7.44
CA ALA A 449 -4.10 37.00 -8.35
C ALA A 449 -2.86 36.27 -7.81
N GLN A 450 -2.56 36.43 -6.52
CA GLN A 450 -1.41 35.78 -5.90
C GLN A 450 -1.59 34.25 -5.77
N LYS A 451 -2.81 33.81 -5.46
CA LYS A 451 -3.20 32.39 -5.47
C LYS A 451 -3.02 31.78 -6.86
N ALA A 452 -3.42 32.47 -7.92
CA ALA A 452 -3.26 32.01 -9.30
C ALA A 452 -1.77 31.80 -9.67
N GLU A 453 -0.89 32.74 -9.28
CA GLU A 453 0.56 32.58 -9.49
C GLU A 453 1.15 31.38 -8.74
N TRP A 454 0.70 31.14 -7.50
CA TRP A 454 1.13 29.96 -6.74
C TRP A 454 0.60 28.66 -7.35
N GLN A 455 -0.63 28.67 -7.84
CA GLN A 455 -1.23 27.53 -8.52
C GLN A 455 -0.45 27.18 -9.79
N GLU A 456 -0.03 28.17 -10.58
CA GLU A 456 0.80 27.94 -11.78
C GLU A 456 2.16 27.30 -11.44
N LYS A 457 2.83 27.79 -10.40
CA LYS A 457 4.11 27.22 -9.92
C LYS A 457 3.94 25.81 -9.36
N LEU A 458 2.82 25.53 -8.70
CA LEU A 458 2.48 24.19 -8.23
C LEU A 458 2.27 23.25 -9.41
N ASN A 459 1.59 23.76 -10.44
CA ASN A 459 1.29 23.03 -11.66
C ASN A 459 2.55 22.60 -12.41
N GLU A 460 3.56 23.47 -12.53
CA GLU A 460 4.85 23.11 -13.14
C GLU A 460 5.56 21.96 -12.42
N LYS A 461 5.55 21.96 -11.08
CA LYS A 461 6.20 20.91 -10.29
C LYS A 461 5.48 19.57 -10.42
N LEU A 462 4.15 19.58 -10.40
CA LEU A 462 3.33 18.40 -10.60
C LEU A 462 3.56 17.76 -11.99
N LYS A 463 3.70 18.56 -13.05
CA LYS A 463 4.07 18.06 -14.39
C LYS A 463 5.41 17.34 -14.40
N ALA A 464 6.43 17.93 -13.75
CA ALA A 464 7.76 17.34 -13.69
C ALA A 464 7.77 15.99 -12.94
N GLU A 465 7.03 15.91 -11.83
CA GLU A 465 6.86 14.69 -11.04
C GLU A 465 6.16 13.60 -11.85
N GLN A 466 5.06 13.93 -12.53
CA GLN A 466 4.32 12.99 -13.38
C GLN A 466 5.12 12.48 -14.56
N LYS A 467 5.87 13.37 -15.23
CA LYS A 467 6.77 12.97 -16.32
C LYS A 467 7.81 11.96 -15.85
N LYS A 468 8.39 12.17 -14.66
CA LYS A 468 9.36 11.25 -14.05
C LYS A 468 8.72 9.90 -13.71
N ALA A 469 7.51 9.91 -13.16
CA ALA A 469 6.78 8.68 -12.82
C ALA A 469 6.40 7.87 -14.06
N LEU A 470 5.88 8.53 -15.10
CA LEU A 470 5.50 7.87 -16.36
C LEU A 470 6.73 7.32 -17.11
N ALA A 471 7.85 8.05 -17.14
CA ALA A 471 9.09 7.56 -17.73
C ALA A 471 9.62 6.31 -17.02
N LYS A 472 9.52 6.27 -15.68
CA LYS A 472 9.88 5.08 -14.90
C LYS A 472 8.96 3.90 -15.23
N LYS A 473 7.65 4.13 -15.28
CA LYS A 473 6.66 3.10 -15.61
C LYS A 473 6.86 2.55 -17.03
N GLN A 474 7.20 3.40 -18.00
CA GLN A 474 7.52 2.97 -19.35
C GLN A 474 8.71 1.98 -19.36
N LEU A 475 9.78 2.30 -18.64
CA LEU A 475 10.98 1.47 -18.57
C LEU A 475 10.72 0.11 -17.91
N GLU A 476 9.90 0.08 -16.86
CA GLU A 476 9.48 -1.17 -16.21
C GLU A 476 8.63 -2.06 -17.14
N LEU A 477 7.68 -1.47 -17.86
CA LEU A 477 6.84 -2.20 -18.82
C LEU A 477 7.64 -2.70 -20.02
N GLU A 478 8.63 -1.94 -20.50
CA GLU A 478 9.55 -2.38 -21.56
C GLU A 478 10.39 -3.57 -21.11
N ALA A 479 10.85 -3.59 -19.86
CA ALA A 479 11.55 -4.74 -19.28
C ALA A 479 10.65 -5.98 -19.15
N GLN A 480 9.39 -5.80 -18.71
CA GLN A 480 8.41 -6.89 -18.66
C GLN A 480 8.09 -7.43 -20.05
N LYS A 481 7.90 -6.55 -21.04
CA LYS A 481 7.70 -6.93 -22.44
C LYS A 481 8.83 -7.81 -22.93
N ALA A 482 10.08 -7.42 -22.67
CA ALA A 482 11.25 -8.20 -23.08
C ALA A 482 11.27 -9.59 -22.43
N ALA A 483 10.94 -9.70 -21.13
CA ALA A 483 10.89 -10.99 -20.44
C ALA A 483 9.78 -11.92 -20.96
N VAL A 484 8.57 -11.39 -21.21
CA VAL A 484 7.46 -12.17 -21.76
C VAL A 484 7.70 -12.54 -23.22
N GLN A 485 8.30 -11.63 -24.00
CA GLN A 485 8.72 -11.94 -25.38
C GLN A 485 9.76 -13.08 -25.39
N GLN A 486 10.73 -13.06 -24.47
CA GLN A 486 11.71 -14.15 -24.34
C GLN A 486 11.03 -15.48 -23.98
N GLN A 487 10.03 -15.49 -23.10
CA GLN A 487 9.25 -16.70 -22.80
C GLN A 487 8.52 -17.24 -24.03
N LEU A 488 8.01 -16.35 -24.90
CA LEU A 488 7.36 -16.72 -26.14
C LEU A 488 8.37 -17.27 -27.17
N ASP A 489 9.55 -16.66 -27.26
CA ASP A 489 10.63 -17.06 -28.16
C ASP A 489 11.25 -18.41 -27.74
N ASP A 490 11.34 -18.68 -26.44
CA ASP A 490 11.82 -19.95 -25.87
C ASP A 490 10.74 -21.05 -25.86
N PHE A 491 9.49 -20.72 -26.24
CA PHE A 491 8.40 -21.69 -26.24
C PHE A 491 8.54 -22.69 -27.39
N GLU A 492 8.60 -23.99 -27.06
CA GLU A 492 8.70 -25.04 -28.06
C GLU A 492 7.38 -25.20 -28.85
N ILE A 493 7.40 -24.90 -30.15
CA ILE A 493 6.25 -25.10 -31.03
C ILE A 493 6.20 -26.56 -31.51
N LYS A 494 5.34 -27.37 -30.91
CA LYS A 494 5.13 -28.77 -31.31
C LYS A 494 4.15 -28.89 -32.46
N THR A 495 4.38 -29.86 -33.34
CA THR A 495 3.49 -30.24 -34.44
C THR A 495 2.77 -31.53 -34.11
N TYR A 496 1.46 -31.55 -34.30
CA TYR A 496 0.58 -32.69 -34.06
C TYR A 496 -0.08 -33.13 -35.37
N SER A 497 0.09 -34.40 -35.69
CA SER A 497 -0.34 -34.98 -36.97
C SER A 497 -1.40 -36.05 -36.78
N GLY A 498 -2.32 -36.17 -37.75
CA GLY A 498 -3.31 -37.24 -37.78
C GLY A 498 -4.49 -37.06 -36.82
N ILE A 499 -4.49 -36.03 -35.98
CA ILE A 499 -5.66 -35.66 -35.17
C ILE A 499 -6.78 -35.15 -36.09
N TRP A 500 -6.47 -34.27 -37.04
CA TRP A 500 -7.37 -33.84 -38.11
C TRP A 500 -7.01 -34.56 -39.42
N TYR A 501 -8.04 -34.82 -40.23
CA TYR A 501 -7.84 -35.50 -41.51
C TYR A 501 -7.03 -34.61 -42.46
N ASN A 502 -5.87 -35.11 -42.92
CA ASN A 502 -4.94 -34.43 -43.81
C ASN A 502 -4.55 -33.00 -43.36
N LYS A 503 -4.51 -32.76 -42.04
CA LYS A 503 -4.15 -31.46 -41.48
C LYS A 503 -3.29 -31.67 -40.24
N ASP A 504 -2.04 -31.23 -40.36
CA ASP A 504 -1.16 -31.03 -39.22
C ASP A 504 -1.48 -29.68 -38.58
N VAL A 505 -1.36 -29.62 -37.27
CA VAL A 505 -1.56 -28.40 -36.48
C VAL A 505 -0.43 -28.24 -35.49
N THR A 506 -0.17 -27.02 -35.09
CA THR A 506 0.85 -26.67 -34.11
C THR A 506 0.23 -26.14 -32.83
N THR A 507 1.02 -26.03 -31.76
CA THR A 507 0.60 -25.33 -30.53
C THR A 507 0.13 -23.90 -30.81
N ALA A 508 0.72 -23.21 -31.79
CA ALA A 508 0.32 -21.86 -32.20
C ALA A 508 -1.05 -21.79 -32.89
N ASP A 509 -1.55 -22.91 -33.45
CA ASP A 509 -2.85 -22.93 -34.12
C ASP A 509 -4.02 -23.02 -33.14
N TRP A 510 -3.76 -23.25 -31.84
CA TRP A 510 -4.75 -23.65 -30.82
C TRP A 510 -6.02 -22.80 -30.80
N GLU A 511 -5.91 -21.46 -30.83
CA GLU A 511 -7.06 -20.55 -30.78
C GLU A 511 -8.04 -20.76 -31.96
N SER A 512 -7.53 -21.22 -33.10
CA SER A 512 -8.34 -21.48 -34.30
C SER A 512 -9.02 -22.87 -34.30
N LEU A 513 -8.70 -23.73 -33.34
CA LEU A 513 -9.13 -25.13 -33.32
C LEU A 513 -10.36 -25.34 -32.44
N ASN A 514 -11.32 -26.13 -32.93
CA ASN A 514 -12.43 -26.63 -32.11
C ASN A 514 -11.99 -27.85 -31.29
N ILE A 515 -11.16 -27.63 -30.27
CA ILE A 515 -10.63 -28.68 -29.41
C ILE A 515 -11.75 -29.43 -28.68
N ALA A 516 -12.72 -28.71 -28.11
CA ALA A 516 -13.83 -29.31 -27.37
C ALA A 516 -14.67 -30.26 -28.24
N GLY A 517 -15.04 -29.84 -29.45
CA GLY A 517 -15.76 -30.69 -30.39
C GLY A 517 -14.92 -31.90 -30.86
N LYS A 518 -13.60 -31.75 -30.95
CA LYS A 518 -12.71 -32.85 -31.31
C LYS A 518 -12.51 -33.86 -30.19
N LYS A 519 -12.51 -33.43 -28.92
CA LYS A 519 -12.52 -34.32 -27.75
C LYS A 519 -13.79 -35.18 -27.74
N GLN A 520 -14.95 -34.55 -27.90
CA GLN A 520 -16.24 -35.25 -28.00
C GLN A 520 -16.28 -36.29 -29.12
N TYR A 521 -15.66 -36.00 -30.28
CA TYR A 521 -15.54 -36.95 -31.37
C TYR A 521 -14.83 -38.25 -30.95
N TYR A 522 -13.68 -38.15 -30.27
CA TYR A 522 -12.92 -39.32 -29.81
C TYR A 522 -13.59 -40.06 -28.67
N GLU A 523 -14.18 -39.33 -27.71
CA GLU A 523 -15.00 -39.93 -26.65
C GLU A 523 -16.14 -40.77 -27.23
N GLY A 524 -16.80 -40.27 -28.28
CA GLY A 524 -17.79 -41.05 -29.03
C GLY A 524 -17.18 -42.30 -29.69
N LYS A 525 -15.98 -42.20 -30.26
CA LYS A 525 -15.26 -43.35 -30.84
C LYS A 525 -14.91 -44.41 -29.80
N PHE A 526 -14.57 -44.04 -28.57
CA PHE A 526 -14.29 -44.99 -27.49
C PHE A 526 -15.50 -45.86 -27.12
N ILE A 527 -16.71 -45.37 -27.37
CA ILE A 527 -17.95 -46.11 -27.11
C ILE A 527 -18.30 -47.02 -28.29
N THR A 528 -18.07 -46.56 -29.53
CA THR A 528 -18.57 -47.24 -30.73
C THR A 528 -17.56 -48.16 -31.42
N GLU A 529 -16.26 -47.98 -31.20
CA GLU A 529 -15.21 -48.73 -31.89
C GLU A 529 -14.98 -50.09 -31.20
N THR A 530 -14.91 -51.16 -31.98
CA THR A 530 -14.76 -52.54 -31.48
C THR A 530 -13.46 -53.20 -31.92
N ASP A 531 -12.73 -52.61 -32.87
CA ASP A 531 -11.40 -53.04 -33.28
C ASP A 531 -10.33 -52.54 -32.27
N PRO A 532 -9.56 -53.45 -31.63
CA PRO A 532 -8.56 -53.09 -30.63
C PRO A 532 -7.43 -52.18 -31.13
N ASP A 533 -6.99 -52.34 -32.37
CA ASP A 533 -5.89 -51.56 -32.95
C ASP A 533 -6.36 -50.15 -33.30
N LEU A 534 -7.58 -50.02 -33.84
CA LEU A 534 -8.19 -48.71 -34.08
C LEU A 534 -8.54 -47.98 -32.77
N MET A 535 -9.02 -48.70 -31.76
CA MET A 535 -9.28 -48.13 -30.43
C MET A 535 -8.01 -47.53 -29.83
N LYS A 536 -6.89 -48.29 -29.85
CA LYS A 536 -5.60 -47.81 -29.36
C LYS A 536 -5.12 -46.58 -30.13
N LYS A 537 -5.26 -46.58 -31.45
CA LYS A 537 -4.94 -45.42 -32.29
C LYS A 537 -5.74 -44.17 -31.91
N TYR A 538 -7.05 -44.30 -31.64
CA TYR A 538 -7.86 -43.17 -31.20
C TYR A 538 -7.46 -42.68 -29.80
N GLN A 539 -7.10 -43.56 -28.87
CA GLN A 539 -6.61 -43.19 -27.54
C GLN A 539 -5.29 -42.42 -27.62
N ASP A 540 -4.36 -42.85 -28.47
CA ASP A 540 -3.08 -42.17 -28.69
C ASP A 540 -3.28 -40.77 -29.29
N LEU A 541 -4.20 -40.63 -30.26
CA LEU A 541 -4.55 -39.33 -30.86
C LEU A 541 -5.29 -38.40 -29.88
N TYR A 542 -6.11 -38.96 -29.00
CA TYR A 542 -6.78 -38.19 -27.95
C TYR A 542 -5.79 -37.66 -26.92
N LYS A 543 -4.80 -38.46 -26.51
CA LYS A 543 -3.72 -38.00 -25.63
C LYS A 543 -2.91 -36.86 -26.24
N GLN A 544 -2.59 -36.96 -27.53
CA GLN A 544 -1.94 -35.87 -28.27
C GLN A 544 -2.82 -34.61 -28.33
N LEU A 545 -4.15 -34.76 -28.48
CA LEU A 545 -5.10 -33.64 -28.43
C LEU A 545 -5.14 -32.98 -27.04
N GLU A 546 -5.02 -33.74 -25.95
CA GLU A 546 -4.95 -33.18 -24.59
C GLU A 546 -3.64 -32.43 -24.32
N GLU A 547 -2.52 -32.94 -24.83
CA GLU A 547 -1.23 -32.25 -24.79
C GLU A 547 -1.29 -30.94 -25.58
N LEU A 548 -1.80 -30.98 -26.82
CA LEU A 548 -2.04 -29.79 -27.66
C LEU A 548 -2.94 -28.76 -26.95
N ASP A 549 -4.01 -29.21 -26.28
CA ASP A 549 -4.91 -28.31 -25.55
C ASP A 549 -4.23 -27.63 -24.36
N THR A 550 -3.31 -28.33 -23.70
CA THR A 550 -2.57 -27.81 -22.54
C THR A 550 -1.50 -26.82 -22.97
N GLU A 551 -0.66 -27.22 -23.95
CA GLU A 551 0.45 -26.40 -24.43
C GLU A 551 -0.04 -25.22 -25.27
N GLY A 552 -1.06 -25.43 -26.10
CA GLY A 552 -1.68 -24.37 -26.88
C GLY A 552 -2.32 -23.26 -26.03
N LYS A 553 -2.95 -23.62 -24.90
CA LYS A 553 -3.42 -22.63 -23.90
C LYS A 553 -2.26 -21.85 -23.30
N SER A 554 -1.21 -22.54 -22.86
CA SER A 554 -0.04 -21.87 -22.29
C SER A 554 0.61 -20.90 -23.27
N TYR A 555 0.73 -21.28 -24.55
CA TYR A 555 1.24 -20.40 -25.60
C TYR A 555 0.33 -19.18 -25.80
N HIS A 556 -0.98 -19.40 -25.89
CA HIS A 556 -1.96 -18.32 -26.06
C HIS A 556 -1.99 -17.37 -24.85
N ASP A 557 -1.87 -17.88 -23.63
CA ASP A 557 -1.84 -17.06 -22.41
C ASP A 557 -0.62 -16.12 -22.41
N ILE A 558 0.56 -16.60 -22.82
CA ILE A 558 1.77 -15.77 -22.96
C ILE A 558 1.55 -14.69 -24.04
N GLN A 559 0.92 -15.03 -25.18
CA GLN A 559 0.58 -14.05 -26.21
C GLN A 559 -0.40 -12.97 -25.70
N GLN A 560 -1.40 -13.34 -24.91
CA GLN A 560 -2.34 -12.38 -24.32
C GLN A 560 -1.65 -11.47 -23.30
N GLN A 561 -0.75 -12.01 -22.48
CA GLN A 561 0.06 -11.22 -21.55
C GLN A 561 0.91 -10.19 -22.29
N LEU A 562 1.60 -10.59 -23.36
CA LEU A 562 2.40 -9.70 -24.19
C LEU A 562 1.55 -8.56 -24.77
N LYS A 563 0.40 -8.91 -25.36
CA LYS A 563 -0.54 -7.94 -25.94
C LYS A 563 -1.04 -6.92 -24.91
N LYS A 564 -1.31 -7.36 -23.68
CA LYS A 564 -1.72 -6.48 -22.58
C LYS A 564 -0.62 -5.49 -22.21
N ILE A 565 0.63 -5.97 -22.07
CA ILE A 565 1.78 -5.11 -21.78
C ILE A 565 2.00 -4.08 -22.89
N GLU A 566 1.86 -4.47 -24.16
CA GLU A 566 1.98 -3.54 -25.29
C GLU A 566 0.91 -2.44 -25.30
N GLN A 567 -0.33 -2.78 -24.89
CA GLN A 567 -1.39 -1.80 -24.70
C GLN A 567 -1.06 -0.82 -23.57
N GLU A 568 -0.52 -1.31 -22.46
CA GLU A 568 -0.11 -0.47 -21.33
C GLU A 568 1.05 0.47 -21.71
N ILE A 569 2.04 0.00 -22.47
CA ILE A 569 3.12 0.85 -23.00
C ILE A 569 2.54 1.95 -23.90
N SER A 570 1.63 1.59 -24.80
CA SER A 570 0.97 2.54 -25.69
C SER A 570 0.21 3.63 -24.93
N LYS A 571 -0.45 3.25 -23.82
CA LYS A 571 -1.12 4.17 -22.91
C LYS A 571 -0.12 5.11 -22.23
N VAL A 572 0.94 4.59 -21.63
CA VAL A 572 1.97 5.40 -20.95
C VAL A 572 2.65 6.38 -21.92
N GLN A 573 2.89 5.98 -23.17
CA GLN A 573 3.41 6.86 -24.21
C GLN A 573 2.43 7.97 -24.60
N ALA A 574 1.13 7.67 -24.65
CA ALA A 574 0.10 8.67 -24.87
C ALA A 574 0.01 9.66 -23.71
N ASP A 575 0.11 9.17 -22.47
CA ASP A 575 0.08 10.00 -21.26
C ASP A 575 1.32 10.90 -21.17
N LEU A 576 2.51 10.40 -21.51
CA LEU A 576 3.72 11.21 -21.64
C LEU A 576 3.54 12.36 -22.64
N LYS A 577 2.97 12.08 -23.83
CA LYS A 577 2.66 13.12 -24.82
C LYS A 577 1.63 14.13 -24.32
N LYS A 578 0.65 13.72 -23.50
CA LYS A 578 -0.34 14.62 -22.90
C LYS A 578 0.29 15.56 -21.86
N VAL A 579 1.18 15.04 -21.00
CA VAL A 579 1.94 15.86 -20.03
C VAL A 579 2.81 16.89 -20.78
N GLU A 580 3.37 16.51 -21.94
CA GLU A 580 4.18 17.40 -22.77
C GLU A 580 3.38 18.49 -23.48
N ASN A 581 2.14 18.21 -23.90
CA ASN A 581 1.36 19.12 -24.75
C ASN A 581 0.27 19.94 -24.04
N SER A 582 -0.28 19.49 -22.91
CA SER A 582 -1.62 19.96 -22.47
C SER A 582 -1.82 20.30 -20.99
N GLY A 583 -0.93 19.90 -20.06
CA GLY A 583 -1.16 20.15 -18.62
C GLY A 583 -0.87 18.95 -17.73
N ILE A 584 -1.03 19.13 -16.40
CA ILE A 584 -0.95 18.06 -15.39
C ILE A 584 -2.06 17.04 -15.66
N ILE A 585 -1.77 15.75 -15.50
CA ILE A 585 -2.79 14.70 -15.42
C ILE A 585 -3.32 14.69 -13.99
N GLU A 586 -4.44 15.36 -13.69
CA GLU A 586 -5.01 15.29 -12.35
C GLU A 586 -5.43 13.83 -12.03
N ALA A 587 -5.01 13.30 -10.87
CA ALA A 587 -5.32 11.92 -10.48
C ALA A 587 -6.83 11.64 -10.36
N VAL A 588 -7.64 12.69 -10.23
CA VAL A 588 -9.10 12.61 -10.30
C VAL A 588 -9.54 12.37 -11.75
N ASP A 589 -8.96 13.05 -12.74
CA ASP A 589 -9.30 12.87 -14.16
C ASP A 589 -8.77 11.56 -14.77
N ASP A 590 -7.70 10.98 -14.20
CA ASP A 590 -7.16 9.71 -14.69
C ASP A 590 -8.11 8.53 -14.41
N ALA A 591 -8.81 8.57 -13.26
CA ALA A 591 -9.89 7.63 -12.92
C ALA A 591 -11.07 7.68 -13.89
N TYR A 592 -11.31 8.83 -14.51
CA TYR A 592 -12.41 9.05 -15.46
C TYR A 592 -11.93 9.14 -16.92
N SER A 593 -10.66 8.82 -17.18
CA SER A 593 -10.10 8.83 -18.53
C SER A 593 -10.86 7.89 -19.45
N GLN A 594 -11.02 8.28 -20.72
CA GLN A 594 -11.71 7.44 -21.70
C GLN A 594 -11.06 6.06 -21.84
N ALA A 595 -9.73 5.97 -21.72
CA ALA A 595 -9.02 4.70 -21.74
C ALA A 595 -9.42 3.75 -20.60
N ARG A 596 -9.68 4.25 -19.39
CA ARG A 596 -10.20 3.43 -18.29
C ARG A 596 -11.65 3.04 -18.50
N LYS A 597 -12.49 3.97 -18.96
CA LYS A 597 -13.88 3.68 -19.34
C LYS A 597 -13.98 2.62 -20.45
N ASP A 598 -13.10 2.68 -21.44
CA ASP A 598 -13.05 1.72 -22.54
C ASP A 598 -12.55 0.34 -22.07
N ALA A 599 -11.65 0.32 -21.07
CA ALA A 599 -11.14 -0.91 -20.44
C ALA A 599 -12.04 -1.46 -19.33
N ALA A 600 -13.00 -0.67 -18.85
CA ALA A 600 -13.87 -1.03 -17.74
C ALA A 600 -14.74 -2.23 -18.09
N MET A 601 -15.00 -3.05 -17.08
CA MET A 601 -15.85 -4.23 -17.20
C MET A 601 -17.28 -3.80 -17.53
N TRP A 602 -17.69 -4.03 -18.77
CA TRP A 602 -19.08 -3.88 -19.20
C TRP A 602 -19.65 -5.26 -19.52
N ALA A 603 -20.05 -5.98 -18.46
CA ALA A 603 -20.51 -7.35 -18.58
C ALA A 603 -21.68 -7.44 -19.58
N LYS A 604 -21.57 -8.38 -20.53
CA LYS A 604 -22.60 -8.68 -21.54
C LYS A 604 -23.67 -9.62 -21.01
N SER A 605 -23.39 -10.30 -19.90
CA SER A 605 -24.33 -11.20 -19.24
C SER A 605 -24.14 -11.23 -17.73
N THR A 606 -25.19 -11.59 -16.99
CA THR A 606 -25.08 -11.78 -15.54
C THR A 606 -24.05 -12.84 -15.17
N LYS A 607 -23.90 -13.89 -15.98
CA LYS A 607 -22.90 -14.95 -15.73
C LYS A 607 -21.46 -14.42 -15.76
N GLU A 608 -21.17 -13.52 -16.69
CA GLU A 608 -19.85 -12.88 -16.80
C GLU A 608 -19.56 -11.98 -15.61
N ALA A 609 -20.55 -11.17 -15.19
CA ALA A 609 -20.44 -10.36 -13.98
C ALA A 609 -20.30 -11.22 -12.71
N ASP A 610 -21.10 -12.28 -12.61
CA ASP A 610 -21.10 -13.20 -11.47
C ASP A 610 -19.75 -13.86 -11.25
N ALA A 611 -19.08 -14.28 -12.33
CA ALA A 611 -17.76 -14.90 -12.26
C ALA A 611 -16.69 -13.99 -11.64
N LEU A 612 -16.86 -12.67 -11.72
CA LEU A 612 -15.93 -11.69 -11.17
C LEU A 612 -16.35 -11.23 -9.77
N LEU A 613 -17.65 -11.06 -9.54
CA LEU A 613 -18.16 -10.38 -8.34
C LEU A 613 -18.53 -11.34 -7.22
N ARG A 614 -18.80 -12.62 -7.52
CA ARG A 614 -19.37 -13.59 -6.56
C ARG A 614 -18.45 -13.87 -5.38
N ASP A 615 -17.15 -14.03 -5.60
CA ASP A 615 -16.22 -14.41 -4.53
C ASP A 615 -16.15 -13.32 -3.45
N ARG A 616 -15.98 -12.06 -3.88
CA ARG A 616 -15.96 -10.92 -2.96
C ARG A 616 -17.30 -10.72 -2.25
N CYS A 617 -18.40 -10.79 -3.00
CA CYS A 617 -19.75 -10.76 -2.43
C CYS A 617 -19.96 -11.87 -1.39
N GLY A 618 -19.51 -13.09 -1.68
CA GLY A 618 -19.61 -14.25 -0.79
C GLY A 618 -18.80 -14.07 0.49
N GLU A 619 -17.59 -13.52 0.40
CA GLU A 619 -16.75 -13.18 1.56
C GLU A 619 -17.43 -12.15 2.48
N VAL A 620 -17.92 -11.04 1.90
CA VAL A 620 -18.65 -10.00 2.63
C VAL A 620 -19.93 -10.58 3.24
N TRP A 621 -20.65 -11.41 2.50
CA TRP A 621 -21.86 -12.08 2.99
C TRP A 621 -21.57 -13.00 4.16
N ARG A 622 -20.49 -13.81 4.13
CA ARG A 622 -20.14 -14.72 5.24
C ARG A 622 -19.69 -13.98 6.49
N SER A 623 -18.88 -12.92 6.33
CA SER A 623 -18.31 -12.15 7.44
C SER A 623 -19.28 -11.15 8.07
N SER A 624 -20.41 -10.85 7.44
CA SER A 624 -21.37 -9.86 7.95
C SER A 624 -22.33 -10.44 9.01
N PRO A 625 -22.70 -9.66 10.06
CA PRO A 625 -23.67 -10.08 11.05
C PRO A 625 -25.11 -10.17 10.47
N PRO A 626 -26.01 -10.94 11.12
CA PRO A 626 -27.37 -11.15 10.61
C PRO A 626 -28.17 -9.87 10.31
N ILE A 627 -27.99 -8.82 11.11
CA ILE A 627 -28.71 -7.54 10.90
C ILE A 627 -28.35 -6.89 9.55
N GLN A 628 -27.10 -7.00 9.13
CA GLN A 628 -26.62 -6.46 7.86
C GLN A 628 -27.14 -7.28 6.67
N LYS A 629 -27.08 -8.61 6.77
CA LYS A 629 -27.65 -9.54 5.77
C LYS A 629 -29.15 -9.34 5.60
N ASN A 630 -29.86 -9.17 6.72
CA ASN A 630 -31.29 -8.92 6.71
C ASN A 630 -31.63 -7.56 6.10
N ALA A 631 -30.92 -6.50 6.47
CA ALA A 631 -31.18 -5.16 5.95
C ALA A 631 -31.03 -5.09 4.43
N ILE A 632 -29.91 -5.60 3.88
CA ILE A 632 -29.70 -5.57 2.43
C ILE A 632 -30.68 -6.47 1.68
N TYR A 633 -31.04 -7.65 2.23
CA TYR A 633 -32.07 -8.48 1.63
C TYR A 633 -33.43 -7.78 1.63
N ASP A 634 -33.83 -7.20 2.76
CA ASP A 634 -35.12 -6.53 2.90
C ASP A 634 -35.22 -5.32 1.96
N TYR A 635 -34.10 -4.63 1.71
CA TYR A 635 -34.02 -3.59 0.68
C TYR A 635 -34.35 -4.14 -0.71
N THR A 636 -33.80 -5.30 -1.08
CA THR A 636 -34.12 -5.92 -2.38
C THR A 636 -35.59 -6.30 -2.48
N GLN A 637 -36.31 -6.50 -1.36
CA GLN A 637 -37.77 -6.72 -1.38
C GLN A 637 -38.56 -5.42 -1.53
N SER A 638 -38.13 -4.36 -0.83
CA SER A 638 -38.77 -3.06 -0.85
C SER A 638 -37.80 -1.98 -0.42
N TYR A 639 -37.52 -1.05 -1.33
CA TYR A 639 -36.60 0.05 -1.10
C TYR A 639 -37.22 1.21 -0.30
N HIS A 640 -38.55 1.30 -0.23
CA HIS A 640 -39.26 2.48 0.28
C HIS A 640 -38.83 2.88 1.69
N LYS A 641 -38.73 1.90 2.61
CA LYS A 641 -38.31 2.12 4.00
C LYS A 641 -36.87 2.62 4.15
N PHE A 642 -36.05 2.47 3.11
CA PHE A 642 -34.66 2.91 3.10
C PHE A 642 -34.48 4.24 2.35
N ASN A 643 -34.88 4.28 1.07
CA ASN A 643 -34.54 5.43 0.22
C ASN A 643 -35.48 6.61 0.39
N GLU A 644 -36.76 6.43 0.74
CA GLU A 644 -37.65 7.57 0.90
C GLU A 644 -37.18 8.51 2.01
N PRO A 645 -36.90 8.02 3.25
CA PRO A 645 -36.36 8.87 4.31
C PRO A 645 -35.07 9.58 3.90
N LEU A 646 -34.15 8.84 3.27
CA LEU A 646 -32.85 9.37 2.81
C LEU A 646 -33.01 10.44 1.72
N ARG A 647 -34.05 10.34 0.89
CA ARG A 647 -34.43 11.34 -0.12
C ARG A 647 -35.26 12.49 0.45
N GLY A 648 -35.45 12.55 1.77
CA GLY A 648 -36.24 13.61 2.40
C GLY A 648 -37.75 13.41 2.31
N ILE A 649 -38.21 12.18 2.06
CA ILE A 649 -39.62 11.81 2.00
C ILE A 649 -39.97 11.03 3.25
N GLU A 650 -41.00 11.47 3.97
CA GLU A 650 -41.52 10.75 5.12
C GLU A 650 -42.16 9.43 4.66
N TYR A 651 -41.52 8.31 5.02
CA TYR A 651 -42.00 6.96 4.76
C TYR A 651 -43.43 6.81 5.27
N GLY A 652 -44.31 6.22 4.47
CA GLY A 652 -45.72 5.97 4.81
C GLY A 652 -46.70 7.13 4.59
N SER A 653 -46.23 8.39 4.50
CA SER A 653 -47.09 9.56 4.21
C SER A 653 -46.84 10.20 2.84
N GLU A 654 -45.72 9.84 2.18
CA GLU A 654 -45.22 10.43 0.93
C GLU A 654 -44.91 11.94 1.01
N LYS A 655 -44.96 12.53 2.21
CA LYS A 655 -44.70 13.96 2.41
C LYS A 655 -43.22 14.27 2.25
N PHE A 656 -42.89 15.19 1.34
CA PHE A 656 -41.53 15.69 1.19
C PHE A 656 -41.20 16.73 2.27
N LEU A 657 -40.25 16.41 3.14
CA LEU A 657 -39.74 17.28 4.23
C LEU A 657 -38.42 17.96 3.87
N GLY A 658 -37.78 17.53 2.77
CA GLY A 658 -36.44 17.95 2.38
C GLY A 658 -35.38 16.95 2.82
N VAL A 659 -34.33 16.81 2.02
CA VAL A 659 -33.21 15.90 2.31
C VAL A 659 -32.55 16.31 3.63
N GLY A 660 -32.28 15.34 4.49
CA GLY A 660 -31.73 15.57 5.84
C GLY A 660 -32.75 16.02 6.89
N ASN A 661 -34.00 16.33 6.51
CA ASN A 661 -35.02 16.83 7.44
C ASN A 661 -35.98 15.74 7.95
N VAL A 662 -35.79 14.47 7.55
CA VAL A 662 -36.58 13.35 8.05
C VAL A 662 -35.93 12.81 9.32
N ASP A 663 -36.68 12.82 10.43
CA ASP A 663 -36.23 12.26 11.70
C ASP A 663 -36.21 10.72 11.65
N LEU A 664 -35.03 10.16 11.36
CA LEU A 664 -34.81 8.70 11.24
C LEU A 664 -35.01 7.95 12.57
N ASP A 665 -35.05 8.65 13.70
CA ASP A 665 -35.31 8.04 15.02
C ASP A 665 -36.80 7.97 15.35
N GLN A 666 -37.63 8.83 14.76
CA GLN A 666 -39.08 8.85 15.01
C GLN A 666 -39.92 8.28 13.85
N ILE A 667 -39.32 8.11 12.67
CA ILE A 667 -40.02 7.58 11.50
C ILE A 667 -40.52 6.14 11.72
N GLY A 668 -41.76 5.87 11.30
CA GLY A 668 -42.41 4.56 11.46
C GLY A 668 -43.00 4.29 12.85
N VAL A 669 -42.67 5.09 13.87
CA VAL A 669 -43.15 4.89 15.25
C VAL A 669 -44.67 5.08 15.35
N SER A 670 -45.17 6.20 14.83
CA SER A 670 -46.58 6.60 14.99
C SER A 670 -47.57 5.83 14.11
N TYR A 671 -47.16 5.35 12.93
CA TYR A 671 -48.06 4.72 11.97
C TYR A 671 -47.78 3.23 11.69
N SER A 672 -46.54 2.77 11.89
CA SER A 672 -46.16 1.36 11.66
C SER A 672 -45.74 0.63 12.96
N GLY A 673 -45.79 1.30 14.12
CA GLY A 673 -45.48 0.72 15.42
C GLY A 673 -44.00 0.35 15.62
N TRP A 674 -43.09 0.97 14.86
CA TRP A 674 -41.65 0.72 15.01
C TRP A 674 -41.14 1.25 16.34
N LYS A 675 -40.06 0.66 16.84
CA LYS A 675 -39.33 1.25 17.98
C LYS A 675 -38.55 2.47 17.50
N PRO A 676 -38.40 3.51 18.34
CA PRO A 676 -37.55 4.64 18.00
C PRO A 676 -36.14 4.18 17.59
N GLY A 677 -35.60 4.76 16.51
CA GLY A 677 -34.27 4.45 15.95
C GLY A 677 -34.16 3.12 15.19
N ALA A 678 -35.22 2.32 15.09
CA ALA A 678 -35.14 1.01 14.43
C ALA A 678 -34.90 1.13 12.91
N MET A 679 -35.49 2.13 12.25
CA MET A 679 -35.26 2.37 10.82
C MET A 679 -33.85 2.88 10.54
N ARG A 680 -33.35 3.86 11.32
CA ARG A 680 -31.95 4.30 11.27
C ARG A 680 -30.98 3.12 11.39
N LYS A 681 -31.25 2.19 12.33
CA LYS A 681 -30.42 1.01 12.53
C LYS A 681 -30.36 0.08 11.31
N GLU A 682 -31.47 -0.11 10.59
CA GLU A 682 -31.49 -0.91 9.36
C GLU A 682 -30.77 -0.20 8.20
N ILE A 683 -30.96 1.13 8.05
CA ILE A 683 -30.24 1.94 7.07
C ILE A 683 -28.73 1.89 7.30
N ASN A 684 -28.29 2.05 8.56
CA ASN A 684 -26.88 1.98 8.92
C ASN A 684 -26.32 0.57 8.71
N ALA A 685 -27.08 -0.48 9.03
CA ALA A 685 -26.67 -1.86 8.76
C ALA A 685 -26.49 -2.14 7.26
N MET A 686 -27.35 -1.59 6.41
CA MET A 686 -27.19 -1.69 4.95
C MET A 686 -25.99 -0.88 4.44
N THR A 687 -25.76 0.30 5.01
CA THR A 687 -24.60 1.15 4.71
C THR A 687 -23.30 0.39 5.01
N ASP A 688 -23.20 -0.19 6.21
CA ASP A 688 -22.00 -0.88 6.70
C ASP A 688 -21.64 -2.14 5.89
N ILE A 689 -22.62 -2.87 5.33
CA ILE A 689 -22.32 -4.05 4.51
C ILE A 689 -21.85 -3.68 3.11
N ILE A 690 -22.37 -2.59 2.54
CA ILE A 690 -21.91 -2.08 1.25
C ILE A 690 -20.50 -1.47 1.39
N GLU A 691 -20.17 -0.79 2.49
CA GLU A 691 -18.83 -0.26 2.78
C GLU A 691 -17.74 -1.36 2.78
N LYS A 692 -18.09 -2.59 3.17
CA LYS A 692 -17.17 -3.75 3.16
C LYS A 692 -16.93 -4.32 1.75
N SER A 693 -17.82 -4.01 0.81
CA SER A 693 -17.79 -4.52 -0.55
C SER A 693 -17.16 -3.50 -1.50
N VAL A 694 -15.86 -3.69 -1.73
CA VAL A 694 -15.05 -2.87 -2.64
C VAL A 694 -14.35 -3.76 -3.65
N TYR A 695 -14.33 -3.34 -4.91
CA TYR A 695 -13.75 -4.03 -6.06
C TYR A 695 -12.57 -3.22 -6.63
N GLN A 696 -11.60 -3.91 -7.23
CA GLN A 696 -10.33 -3.31 -7.72
C GLN A 696 -10.36 -2.99 -9.23
N GLU A 697 -11.45 -3.33 -9.90
CA GLU A 697 -11.70 -3.09 -11.31
C GLU A 697 -12.68 -1.93 -11.51
N ASP A 698 -12.66 -1.34 -12.70
CA ASP A 698 -13.66 -0.37 -13.14
C ASP A 698 -14.86 -1.10 -13.76
N PHE A 699 -16.07 -0.59 -13.55
CA PHE A 699 -17.30 -1.20 -14.05
C PHE A 699 -18.19 -0.21 -14.78
N TRP A 700 -18.86 -0.69 -15.82
CA TRP A 700 -20.06 -0.08 -16.36
C TRP A 700 -21.29 -0.81 -15.85
N LEU A 701 -22.14 -0.08 -15.15
CA LEU A 701 -23.43 -0.54 -14.63
C LEU A 701 -24.56 0.12 -15.42
N GLN A 702 -25.78 -0.42 -15.30
CA GLN A 702 -26.94 0.15 -15.98
C GLN A 702 -28.15 0.27 -15.07
N ARG A 703 -28.90 1.36 -15.18
CA ARG A 703 -30.16 1.55 -14.45
C ARG A 703 -31.21 2.17 -15.36
N GLY A 704 -32.34 1.48 -15.56
CA GLY A 704 -33.49 2.08 -16.20
C GLY A 704 -34.39 2.83 -15.21
N CYS A 705 -34.84 3.99 -15.64
CA CYS A 705 -35.61 4.95 -14.87
C CYS A 705 -36.82 5.43 -15.68
N ARG A 706 -37.91 5.74 -14.99
CA ARG A 706 -39.01 6.51 -15.57
C ARG A 706 -38.72 8.00 -15.42
N PHE A 707 -39.38 8.85 -16.20
CA PHE A 707 -39.30 10.30 -16.02
C PHE A 707 -39.67 10.74 -14.58
N LYS A 708 -40.69 10.11 -14.00
CA LYS A 708 -41.08 10.32 -12.60
C LYS A 708 -39.95 9.83 -11.68
N GLY A 709 -39.40 10.73 -10.89
CA GLY A 709 -38.25 10.49 -10.00
C GLY A 709 -36.95 11.09 -10.55
N MET A 710 -36.77 11.09 -11.86
CA MET A 710 -35.60 11.74 -12.51
C MET A 710 -35.73 13.26 -12.54
N ASP A 711 -36.95 13.78 -12.49
CA ASP A 711 -37.24 15.20 -12.32
C ASP A 711 -36.60 15.79 -11.07
N LYS A 712 -36.69 15.06 -9.95
CA LYS A 712 -36.06 15.44 -8.69
C LYS A 712 -34.56 15.16 -8.68
N PHE A 713 -34.13 14.04 -9.25
CA PHE A 713 -32.72 13.65 -9.28
C PHE A 713 -31.86 14.65 -10.06
N PHE A 714 -32.30 15.08 -11.24
CA PHE A 714 -31.61 16.09 -12.04
C PHE A 714 -32.02 17.53 -11.69
N ASN A 715 -33.02 17.72 -10.83
CA ASN A 715 -33.66 19.02 -10.56
C ASN A 715 -34.14 19.71 -11.85
N VAL A 716 -34.75 18.94 -12.74
CA VAL A 716 -35.33 19.42 -14.01
C VAL A 716 -36.80 19.02 -14.07
N PRO A 717 -37.72 19.95 -14.38
CA PRO A 717 -39.13 19.61 -14.52
C PRO A 717 -39.38 18.42 -15.47
N MET A 718 -40.26 17.51 -15.06
CA MET A 718 -40.53 16.26 -15.78
C MET A 718 -40.98 16.48 -17.23
N ASP A 719 -41.81 17.48 -17.47
CA ASP A 719 -42.29 17.90 -18.79
C ASP A 719 -41.14 18.34 -19.69
N LYS A 720 -40.18 19.08 -19.14
CA LYS A 720 -38.97 19.48 -19.86
C LYS A 720 -38.10 18.28 -20.22
N LEU A 721 -37.88 17.33 -19.31
CA LEU A 721 -37.12 16.11 -19.62
C LEU A 721 -37.77 15.28 -20.73
N GLN A 722 -39.11 15.20 -20.77
CA GLN A 722 -39.85 14.43 -21.77
C GLN A 722 -39.75 15.03 -23.17
N HIS A 723 -39.88 16.35 -23.26
CA HIS A 723 -40.09 17.04 -24.53
C HIS A 723 -38.84 17.73 -25.09
N ALA A 724 -37.80 17.94 -24.28
CA ALA A 724 -36.55 18.56 -24.71
C ALA A 724 -35.91 17.84 -25.91
N SER A 725 -35.45 18.62 -26.89
CA SER A 725 -34.58 18.18 -27.97
C SER A 725 -33.22 17.69 -27.44
N GLN A 726 -32.42 17.04 -28.30
CA GLN A 726 -31.06 16.60 -27.95
C GLN A 726 -30.22 17.75 -27.36
N ALA A 727 -30.18 18.90 -28.04
CA ALA A 727 -29.39 20.05 -27.60
C ALA A 727 -29.91 20.66 -26.28
N GLU A 728 -31.22 20.68 -26.07
CA GLU A 728 -31.80 21.14 -24.80
C GLU A 728 -31.48 20.18 -23.65
N LEU A 729 -31.50 18.87 -23.89
CA LEU A 729 -31.11 17.87 -22.89
C LEU A 729 -29.62 17.98 -22.54
N GLU A 730 -28.75 18.17 -23.54
CA GLU A 730 -27.32 18.42 -23.29
C GLU A 730 -27.12 19.68 -22.45
N ALA A 731 -27.78 20.79 -22.81
CA ALA A 731 -27.66 22.04 -22.06
C ALA A 731 -28.20 21.95 -20.62
N LEU A 732 -29.22 21.12 -20.38
CA LEU A 732 -29.82 20.95 -19.07
C LEU A 732 -29.03 20.00 -18.15
N LEU A 733 -28.38 18.98 -18.71
CA LEU A 733 -27.87 17.86 -17.93
C LEU A 733 -26.36 17.68 -18.02
N LEU A 734 -25.72 18.00 -19.15
CA LEU A 734 -24.30 17.72 -19.34
C LEU A 734 -23.45 18.52 -18.34
N GLY A 735 -22.51 17.85 -17.67
CA GLY A 735 -21.65 18.45 -16.65
C GLY A 735 -22.31 18.67 -15.28
N THR A 736 -23.62 18.44 -15.14
CA THR A 736 -24.29 18.53 -13.84
C THR A 736 -23.84 17.40 -12.91
N THR A 737 -23.97 17.64 -11.59
CA THR A 737 -23.53 16.69 -10.57
C THR A 737 -24.66 16.23 -9.63
N PRO A 738 -25.65 15.45 -10.13
CA PRO A 738 -26.78 15.02 -9.32
C PRO A 738 -26.35 14.02 -8.24
N THR A 739 -27.05 14.02 -7.10
CA THR A 739 -26.80 13.10 -5.99
C THR A 739 -28.00 12.19 -5.75
N GLU A 740 -27.78 10.88 -5.71
CA GLU A 740 -28.76 9.89 -5.27
C GLU A 740 -28.59 9.72 -3.76
N TYR A 741 -29.48 10.37 -3.01
CA TYR A 741 -29.43 10.36 -1.55
C TYR A 741 -29.81 9.02 -0.93
N GLY A 742 -30.63 8.21 -1.61
CA GLY A 742 -30.89 6.82 -1.24
C GLY A 742 -29.82 5.86 -1.79
N PHE A 743 -29.98 4.56 -1.57
CA PHE A 743 -29.17 3.55 -2.24
C PHE A 743 -29.56 3.44 -3.72
N CYS A 744 -28.58 3.15 -4.59
CA CYS A 744 -28.79 3.11 -6.04
C CYS A 744 -28.74 1.67 -6.57
N SER A 745 -29.91 1.05 -6.74
CA SER A 745 -30.03 -0.27 -7.37
C SER A 745 -29.80 -0.19 -8.88
N CYS A 746 -28.87 -1.01 -9.37
CA CYS A 746 -28.43 -1.08 -10.77
C CYS A 746 -28.42 -2.53 -11.26
N GLY A 747 -28.61 -2.72 -12.56
CA GLY A 747 -28.24 -3.95 -13.25
C GLY A 747 -26.74 -4.03 -13.46
N VAL A 748 -26.17 -5.19 -13.15
CA VAL A 748 -24.72 -5.45 -13.22
C VAL A 748 -24.19 -5.69 -14.65
N ALA A 749 -25.08 -5.84 -15.63
CA ALA A 749 -24.74 -6.17 -17.00
C ALA A 749 -25.59 -5.36 -17.99
N LYS A 750 -25.10 -5.22 -19.22
CA LYS A 750 -25.78 -4.48 -20.29
C LYS A 750 -27.16 -5.10 -20.59
N GLY A 751 -28.19 -4.26 -20.60
CA GLY A 751 -29.57 -4.68 -20.82
C GLY A 751 -30.23 -5.36 -19.61
N LYS A 752 -29.61 -5.30 -18.43
CA LYS A 752 -30.18 -5.77 -17.15
C LYS A 752 -30.62 -4.61 -16.27
N GLY A 753 -31.32 -4.94 -15.17
CA GLY A 753 -31.99 -3.98 -14.31
C GLY A 753 -33.39 -3.63 -14.84
N PHE A 754 -33.98 -2.58 -14.28
CA PHE A 754 -35.30 -2.10 -14.70
C PHE A 754 -35.30 -1.56 -16.12
N SER A 755 -36.39 -1.76 -16.86
CA SER A 755 -36.68 -1.04 -18.09
C SER A 755 -37.16 0.39 -17.77
N GLY A 756 -36.86 1.37 -18.61
CA GLY A 756 -37.31 2.74 -18.39
C GLY A 756 -37.25 3.61 -19.64
N ASP A 757 -37.84 4.80 -19.53
CA ASP A 757 -37.79 5.85 -20.55
C ASP A 757 -36.40 6.52 -20.61
N ILE A 758 -35.67 6.46 -19.48
CA ILE A 758 -34.31 6.97 -19.32
C ILE A 758 -33.43 5.79 -18.90
N ILE A 759 -32.31 5.59 -19.57
CA ILE A 759 -31.31 4.58 -19.23
C ILE A 759 -30.04 5.29 -18.78
N LEU A 760 -29.65 5.07 -17.54
CA LEU A 760 -28.39 5.55 -16.98
C LEU A 760 -27.32 4.47 -17.21
N ASN A 761 -26.25 4.79 -17.93
CA ASN A 761 -25.03 3.99 -17.94
C ASN A 761 -24.08 4.61 -16.94
N ILE A 762 -23.67 3.84 -15.93
CA ILE A 762 -22.95 4.37 -14.78
C ILE A 762 -21.55 3.78 -14.76
N TYR A 763 -20.55 4.63 -14.97
CA TYR A 763 -19.16 4.30 -14.77
C TYR A 763 -18.81 4.37 -13.29
N ALA A 764 -18.48 3.22 -12.71
CA ALA A 764 -18.04 3.06 -11.33
C ALA A 764 -16.53 2.75 -11.35
N PRO A 765 -15.65 3.71 -11.01
CA PRO A 765 -14.22 3.45 -10.93
C PRO A 765 -13.91 2.49 -9.78
N SER A 766 -12.77 1.79 -9.88
CA SER A 766 -12.17 0.97 -8.82
C SER A 766 -12.21 1.71 -7.49
N GLY A 767 -12.61 1.02 -6.42
CA GLY A 767 -12.81 1.61 -5.11
C GLY A 767 -14.25 2.09 -4.83
N THR A 768 -15.13 2.13 -5.84
CA THR A 768 -16.57 2.45 -5.64
C THR A 768 -17.20 1.46 -4.65
N GLN A 769 -17.87 1.97 -3.62
CA GLN A 769 -18.60 1.16 -2.65
C GLN A 769 -19.92 0.67 -3.27
N MET A 770 -19.99 -0.64 -3.47
CA MET A 770 -21.15 -1.29 -4.08
C MET A 770 -21.20 -2.77 -3.72
N MET A 771 -22.39 -3.35 -3.64
CA MET A 771 -22.56 -4.76 -3.31
C MET A 771 -23.31 -5.49 -4.43
N TYR A 772 -22.70 -6.51 -5.01
CA TYR A 772 -23.39 -7.45 -5.90
C TYR A 772 -24.33 -8.32 -5.07
N VAL A 773 -25.63 -8.33 -5.38
CA VAL A 773 -26.64 -8.95 -4.52
C VAL A 773 -27.41 -10.09 -5.17
N GLU A 774 -27.25 -10.33 -6.47
CA GLU A 774 -27.99 -11.38 -7.20
C GLU A 774 -28.05 -12.73 -6.45
N PRO A 775 -26.97 -13.26 -5.83
CA PRO A 775 -26.99 -14.58 -5.19
C PRO A 775 -27.92 -14.71 -3.98
N PHE A 776 -28.23 -13.58 -3.32
CA PHE A 776 -29.04 -13.54 -2.11
C PHE A 776 -30.23 -12.59 -2.18
N SER A 777 -30.37 -11.78 -3.24
CA SER A 777 -31.50 -10.87 -3.43
C SER A 777 -32.83 -11.62 -3.49
N ALA A 778 -33.92 -10.95 -3.12
CA ALA A 778 -35.25 -11.53 -3.15
C ALA A 778 -35.78 -11.78 -4.58
N PHE A 779 -35.23 -11.09 -5.57
CA PHE A 779 -35.58 -11.20 -6.99
C PHE A 779 -34.48 -11.87 -7.84
N GLY A 780 -33.41 -12.34 -7.18
CA GLY A 780 -32.36 -13.15 -7.78
C GLY A 780 -32.74 -14.63 -7.84
N ASN A 781 -31.96 -15.41 -8.59
CA ASN A 781 -32.18 -16.85 -8.74
C ASN A 781 -31.24 -17.70 -7.85
N GLY A 782 -30.63 -17.07 -6.86
CA GLY A 782 -29.75 -17.73 -5.90
C GLY A 782 -30.52 -18.38 -4.75
N SER A 783 -29.89 -18.49 -3.58
CA SER A 783 -30.50 -19.12 -2.39
C SER A 783 -31.09 -18.10 -1.41
N GLY A 784 -31.25 -16.85 -1.81
CA GLY A 784 -31.82 -15.79 -0.98
C GLY A 784 -31.07 -15.62 0.34
N LYS A 785 -31.79 -15.35 1.44
CA LYS A 785 -31.21 -15.30 2.81
C LYS A 785 -30.46 -16.58 3.21
N SER A 786 -30.77 -17.73 2.59
CA SER A 786 -30.17 -19.02 2.90
C SER A 786 -28.90 -19.32 2.10
N TRP A 787 -28.42 -18.38 1.28
CA TRP A 787 -27.14 -18.54 0.58
C TRP A 787 -25.99 -18.63 1.57
N ASP A 788 -25.10 -19.61 1.37
CA ASP A 788 -23.94 -19.88 2.22
C ASP A 788 -22.71 -19.02 1.86
N GLY A 789 -22.82 -18.20 0.81
CA GLY A 789 -21.74 -17.37 0.30
C GLY A 789 -20.72 -18.12 -0.55
N LEU A 790 -20.92 -19.42 -0.84
CA LEU A 790 -19.97 -20.24 -1.59
C LEU A 790 -20.61 -20.96 -2.78
N LYS A 791 -21.88 -21.34 -2.67
CA LYS A 791 -22.56 -22.12 -3.72
C LYS A 791 -22.53 -21.37 -5.05
N PRO A 792 -22.10 -22.04 -6.14
CA PRO A 792 -22.17 -21.48 -7.48
C PRO A 792 -23.62 -21.43 -7.96
N GLN A 793 -23.87 -20.65 -9.01
CA GLN A 793 -25.20 -20.45 -9.57
C GLN A 793 -25.17 -20.56 -11.09
N SER A 794 -26.18 -21.25 -11.64
CA SER A 794 -26.27 -21.51 -13.08
C SER A 794 -27.43 -20.78 -13.78
N SER A 795 -28.30 -20.14 -13.00
CA SER A 795 -29.48 -19.38 -13.46
C SER A 795 -29.54 -18.04 -12.76
N PHE A 796 -29.89 -16.97 -13.46
CA PHE A 796 -29.80 -15.60 -12.92
C PHE A 796 -31.13 -14.86 -13.05
N GLY A 797 -31.43 -14.01 -12.06
CA GLY A 797 -32.63 -13.16 -12.06
C GLY A 797 -32.63 -12.12 -13.19
N GLN A 798 -33.79 -11.54 -13.47
CA GLN A 798 -33.92 -10.49 -14.49
C GLN A 798 -33.24 -9.19 -14.06
N GLU A 799 -33.35 -8.84 -12.78
CA GLU A 799 -32.78 -7.60 -12.22
C GLU A 799 -31.26 -7.65 -12.20
N SER A 800 -30.67 -8.83 -11.91
CA SER A 800 -29.23 -9.05 -11.96
C SER A 800 -28.47 -7.96 -11.17
N GLU A 801 -28.88 -7.81 -9.92
CA GLU A 801 -28.74 -6.56 -9.17
C GLU A 801 -27.36 -6.37 -8.52
N ILE A 802 -26.88 -5.13 -8.58
CA ILE A 802 -25.79 -4.56 -7.81
C ILE A 802 -26.25 -3.22 -7.22
N ILE A 803 -25.91 -2.94 -5.97
CA ILE A 803 -26.39 -1.76 -5.25
C ILE A 803 -25.22 -0.85 -4.93
N LEU A 804 -25.24 0.40 -5.42
CA LEU A 804 -24.29 1.44 -4.99
C LEU A 804 -24.73 2.04 -3.65
N GLN A 805 -23.74 2.52 -2.90
CA GLN A 805 -23.93 3.19 -1.60
C GLN A 805 -24.92 4.37 -1.67
N GLN A 806 -25.58 4.64 -0.54
CA GLN A 806 -26.38 5.86 -0.39
C GLN A 806 -25.54 7.15 -0.45
N GLY A 807 -26.14 8.24 -0.91
CA GLY A 807 -25.44 9.51 -1.07
C GLY A 807 -24.38 9.48 -2.17
N THR A 808 -24.60 8.70 -3.23
CA THR A 808 -23.69 8.64 -4.38
C THR A 808 -23.91 9.88 -5.27
N THR A 809 -22.87 10.67 -5.47
CA THR A 809 -22.84 11.83 -6.38
C THR A 809 -22.27 11.40 -7.72
N PHE A 810 -22.96 11.82 -8.78
CA PHE A 810 -22.59 11.51 -10.16
C PHE A 810 -22.13 12.75 -10.91
N ARG A 811 -21.39 12.59 -12.01
CA ARG A 811 -21.16 13.61 -13.05
C ARG A 811 -21.77 13.14 -14.36
N VAL A 812 -22.60 13.97 -14.99
CA VAL A 812 -23.16 13.66 -16.31
C VAL A 812 -22.14 13.94 -17.40
N THR A 813 -21.81 12.94 -18.21
CA THR A 813 -20.75 13.05 -19.23
C THR A 813 -21.22 12.84 -20.65
N LYS A 814 -22.40 12.24 -20.84
CA LYS A 814 -23.04 12.11 -22.14
C LYS A 814 -24.55 12.08 -21.98
N VAL A 815 -25.24 12.66 -22.94
CA VAL A 815 -26.69 12.54 -23.08
C VAL A 815 -27.00 12.19 -24.53
N GLU A 816 -27.85 11.21 -24.77
CA GLU A 816 -28.21 10.77 -26.12
C GLU A 816 -29.70 10.41 -26.17
N LYS A 817 -30.45 11.13 -27.00
CA LYS A 817 -31.87 10.90 -27.23
C LYS A 817 -32.07 10.05 -28.47
N THR A 818 -32.66 8.87 -28.29
CA THR A 818 -33.14 8.01 -29.36
C THR A 818 -34.67 8.02 -29.41
N PRO A 819 -35.31 7.51 -30.48
CA PRO A 819 -36.77 7.38 -30.52
C PRO A 819 -37.29 6.55 -29.33
N GLY A 820 -37.93 7.21 -28.37
CA GLY A 820 -38.56 6.57 -27.20
C GLY A 820 -37.65 6.31 -26.00
N THR A 821 -36.37 6.70 -26.01
CA THR A 821 -35.46 6.49 -24.87
C THR A 821 -34.38 7.57 -24.80
N ILE A 822 -33.99 7.97 -23.59
CA ILE A 822 -32.86 8.86 -23.35
C ILE A 822 -31.76 8.06 -22.63
N TYR A 823 -30.57 8.00 -23.20
CA TYR A 823 -29.38 7.43 -22.57
C TYR A 823 -28.56 8.54 -21.93
N ILE A 824 -28.12 8.31 -20.70
CA ILE A 824 -27.29 9.26 -19.94
C ILE A 824 -26.11 8.51 -19.38
N ASP A 825 -24.90 8.93 -19.73
CA ASP A 825 -23.68 8.37 -19.13
C ASP A 825 -23.29 9.20 -17.91
N LEU A 826 -23.13 8.50 -16.79
CA LEU A 826 -22.81 9.04 -15.49
C LEU A 826 -21.48 8.47 -15.01
N GLU A 827 -20.73 9.26 -14.26
CA GLU A 827 -19.56 8.80 -13.52
C GLU A 827 -19.84 8.92 -12.03
N VAL A 828 -19.51 7.91 -11.24
CA VAL A 828 -19.51 8.02 -9.78
C VAL A 828 -18.32 8.89 -9.36
N ILE A 829 -18.57 10.08 -8.82
CA ILE A 829 -17.53 11.04 -8.41
C ILE A 829 -17.38 11.21 -6.90
N GLY A 830 -18.31 10.66 -6.12
CA GLY A 830 -18.24 10.67 -4.66
C GLY A 830 -19.37 9.88 -4.01
N GLN A 831 -19.17 9.46 -2.76
CA GLN A 831 -20.16 8.75 -1.95
C GLN A 831 -20.12 9.32 -0.52
N LYS A 832 -21.23 9.91 -0.07
CA LYS A 832 -21.36 10.53 1.27
C LYS A 832 -22.63 10.02 1.97
N PRO A 833 -22.57 8.88 2.68
CA PRO A 833 -23.71 8.31 3.37
C PRO A 833 -24.28 9.25 4.45
N GLN A 834 -25.61 9.28 4.60
CA GLN A 834 -26.27 9.94 5.72
C GLN A 834 -26.35 8.94 6.88
N ARG A 835 -25.95 9.34 8.10
CA ARG A 835 -25.96 8.48 9.30
C ARG A 835 -26.87 8.99 10.40
#